data_AF-A0A1L4FT36-F1
#
_entry.id   AF-A0A1L4FT36-F1
#
_cell.length_a   1.000
_cell.length_b   1.000
_cell.length_c   1.000
_cell.angle_alpha   90.00
_cell.angle_beta   90.00
_cell.angle_gamma   90.00
#
_symmetry.space_group_name_H-M   'P 1'
#
loop_
_entity.id
_entity.type
_entity.pdbx_description
1 polymer ?
#
loop_
_entity_poly.entity_id
_entity_poly.type
_entity_poly.pdbx_seq_one_letter_code
_entity_poly.pdbx_strand_id
1 'polypeptide(L)'
;MEKLKLYNWYGEEFDTVIPQQATSLKAYKKNAKNVFNRRIRAIKIRREIEKDLFLRAKTKIQDNLKRELYSHKVAYLNKVKVVKDSIRKLKIASSVQSLIAFEIKKLTKERKNLDKYAKDYQTSLKNTTDTYEEKVASIQKLVTKTNLDQTQLNLKFIFYNLMLEYIKKFDDLEFDFTKLTNLLEPELEFLKSISNPKAVFLEAYNEIKKTQQRLLAKREELRKQFSLEHKEIKTKYVDGKYNIKLSARQRIIQAEYEYNEKYQNSKVEIQEYKKAALAKIEQHKQEILQAEKNNQSIVDNLIKQSNNSKQEYKKLYQANLKKVQAKTLSYMLERFKDFATSDESHLKNLDLNSVATNSLSEIKKSIQEHNKLNDLDTQILKIYVDVFFSHKSYFEHSKIAKLILQSDYAKNLSKSYKSVSHESEYQLVKSQALLEKAQGLNSIIQKYKIEKILAKVEILKLKASNLIQQEKTTNQEKKKSIFDESKELFALYKNKIKSKEITKAAFKNKKIEIKVAEKEKLLGLKLNSNLYKNKNILSTNLWRENAEKKIVNKIFESKINEAQKSIPIEVNKGIKLWATILGFILPGLPEILFFKQYLKGILMLLFTVFVWSFLIPFSLGFYWSKMNGIPGFYDLGSSKFNSQAGSFPDARYYLFGGVISVIFFSISIIYLFISSIGARRVATALEEGSRPSKWSHTKRWLNTSGFPWMISIFGWFLIAFIVVAPIVTSILISFTDYGYLHEAPTQPVHWVGLKQWGLWWQLRKNDLLLSLSRVLGWSFIWTIFSTILPISLGIILAVLANNHRIRGKKFFRLIFILPWAIPAFVTLSFLRKSFMAGDTGYINFVLMSLHLIDQPVDWLNDITKARVLVILVQTWIAYAWIFMLVTGNLQSIPKDIYEAGSIDGAKGRQLFFSLTLPSLLLAIAPMLIGQFVGAFNNFTTISLFTGGGPAFAKPTVFGEASTDIVISWVYKMTTGVVKFESDQAFAAALTTLAAILSVAVAARGFIKSMTRRD
;
A
#
# COMPACT_ATOMS: atom_id res chain seq x y z
N MET A 1 54.82 18.75 -3.20
CA MET A 1 53.72 17.88 -2.71
C MET A 1 53.16 16.96 -3.81
N GLU A 2 52.92 17.45 -5.02
CA GLU A 2 52.60 16.61 -6.19
C GLU A 2 53.68 15.54 -6.48
N LYS A 3 54.96 15.94 -6.42
CA LYS A 3 56.12 15.02 -6.48
C LYS A 3 56.10 13.92 -5.40
N LEU A 4 55.49 14.19 -4.24
CA LEU A 4 55.38 13.25 -3.11
C LEU A 4 54.18 12.28 -3.29
N LYS A 5 53.38 12.42 -4.36
CA LYS A 5 52.08 11.75 -4.59
C LYS A 5 51.29 11.52 -3.28
N LEU A 6 51.10 12.57 -2.49
CA LEU A 6 50.23 12.54 -1.32
C LEU A 6 48.79 12.73 -1.80
N TYR A 7 47.92 11.77 -1.50
CA TYR A 7 46.57 11.71 -2.04
C TYR A 7 45.64 12.83 -1.52
N ASN A 8 44.77 13.33 -2.39
CA ASN A 8 43.76 14.36 -2.15
C ASN A 8 42.56 13.79 -1.40
N TRP A 9 41.55 14.63 -1.25
CA TRP A 9 40.27 14.27 -0.67
C TRP A 9 39.62 12.99 -1.22
N TYR A 10 39.72 12.79 -2.54
CA TYR A 10 39.11 11.69 -3.29
C TYR A 10 40.03 10.45 -3.33
N GLY A 11 41.31 10.65 -3.02
CA GLY A 11 42.33 9.63 -2.96
C GLY A 11 42.94 9.30 -4.32
N GLU A 12 42.99 10.29 -5.22
CA GLU A 12 43.40 10.14 -6.64
C GLU A 12 44.71 10.89 -6.94
N GLU A 13 44.81 12.20 -6.66
CA GLU A 13 45.99 13.06 -6.95
C GLU A 13 46.32 14.02 -5.78
N PHE A 14 47.32 14.91 -5.85
CA PHE A 14 47.56 15.91 -4.78
C PHE A 14 46.51 17.04 -4.81
N ASP A 15 46.01 17.48 -3.64
CA ASP A 15 45.00 18.54 -3.55
C ASP A 15 45.67 19.91 -3.74
N THR A 16 45.27 20.66 -4.77
CA THR A 16 45.77 22.03 -5.03
C THR A 16 45.18 23.07 -4.08
N VAL A 17 44.14 22.69 -3.33
CA VAL A 17 43.47 23.55 -2.36
C VAL A 17 44.25 23.61 -1.06
N ILE A 18 44.58 24.81 -0.62
CA ILE A 18 45.35 25.04 0.60
C ILE A 18 44.48 24.76 1.84
N PRO A 19 44.85 23.81 2.73
CA PRO A 19 44.10 23.57 3.96
C PRO A 19 44.27 24.73 4.96
N GLN A 20 43.15 25.33 5.41
CA GLN A 20 43.11 26.42 6.41
C GLN A 20 43.81 26.12 7.76
N GLN A 21 44.15 24.86 8.07
CA GLN A 21 44.71 24.45 9.37
C GLN A 21 45.80 23.35 9.27
N ALA A 22 46.58 23.32 8.19
CA ALA A 22 47.75 22.45 8.11
C ALA A 22 48.99 23.17 8.62
N THR A 23 49.19 23.09 9.94
CA THR A 23 50.40 23.60 10.62
C THR A 23 51.20 22.47 11.27
N SER A 24 50.86 21.20 10.97
CA SER A 24 51.48 20.04 11.63
C SER A 24 51.28 18.75 10.84
N LEU A 25 52.27 17.85 10.96
CA LEU A 25 52.20 16.45 10.51
C LEU A 25 50.92 15.70 10.94
N LYS A 26 50.33 16.12 12.07
CA LYS A 26 49.06 15.59 12.61
C LYS A 26 47.87 15.84 11.67
N ALA A 27 47.90 16.91 10.88
CA ALA A 27 46.86 17.23 9.89
C ALA A 27 46.86 16.24 8.73
N TYR A 28 48.02 15.87 8.17
CA TYR A 28 48.13 14.89 7.09
C TYR A 28 47.73 13.48 7.53
N LYS A 29 48.19 13.03 8.71
CA LYS A 29 47.75 11.75 9.30
C LYS A 29 46.25 11.72 9.55
N LYS A 30 45.66 12.86 9.96
CA LYS A 30 44.21 13.01 10.12
C LYS A 30 43.47 12.97 8.78
N ASN A 31 44.01 13.59 7.72
CA ASN A 31 43.41 13.54 6.39
C ASN A 31 43.39 12.11 5.84
N ALA A 32 44.50 11.37 5.93
CA ALA A 32 44.56 9.95 5.56
C ALA A 32 43.52 9.10 6.33
N LYS A 33 43.36 9.36 7.64
CA LYS A 33 42.32 8.73 8.47
C LYS A 33 40.90 9.11 8.03
N ASN A 34 40.68 10.36 7.64
CA ASN A 34 39.38 10.83 7.16
C ASN A 34 39.00 10.20 5.82
N VAL A 35 39.93 10.13 4.86
CA VAL A 35 39.72 9.45 3.57
C VAL A 35 39.40 7.97 3.80
N PHE A 36 40.15 7.30 4.66
CA PHE A 36 39.86 5.92 5.09
C PHE A 36 38.44 5.78 5.67
N ASN A 37 38.05 6.63 6.61
CA ASN A 37 36.72 6.59 7.23
C ASN A 37 35.60 6.80 6.20
N ARG A 38 35.78 7.71 5.23
CA ARG A 38 34.81 7.94 4.15
C ARG A 38 34.69 6.75 3.23
N ARG A 39 35.80 6.20 2.75
CA ARG A 39 35.79 5.02 1.87
C ARG A 39 35.14 3.83 2.61
N ILE A 40 35.43 3.63 3.89
CA ILE A 40 34.72 2.63 4.72
C ILE A 40 33.21 2.90 4.79
N ARG A 41 32.79 4.15 5.00
CA ARG A 41 31.36 4.50 5.03
C ARG A 41 30.71 4.23 3.67
N ALA A 42 31.39 4.55 2.56
CA ALA A 42 30.92 4.27 1.21
C ALA A 42 30.77 2.76 0.97
N ILE A 43 31.74 1.93 1.40
CA ILE A 43 31.60 0.47 1.36
C ILE A 43 30.40 0.02 2.19
N LYS A 44 30.20 0.54 3.42
CA LYS A 44 29.05 0.16 4.25
C LYS A 44 27.72 0.48 3.57
N ILE A 45 27.60 1.65 2.96
CA ILE A 45 26.40 2.04 2.21
C ILE A 45 26.22 1.12 1.00
N ARG A 46 27.28 0.88 0.23
CA ARG A 46 27.24 -0.03 -0.93
C ARG A 46 26.85 -1.45 -0.51
N ARG A 47 27.34 -1.94 0.63
CA ARG A 47 26.95 -3.24 1.21
C ARG A 47 25.46 -3.32 1.50
N GLU A 48 24.84 -2.26 2.01
CA GLU A 48 23.39 -2.25 2.25
C GLU A 48 22.60 -2.32 0.94
N ILE A 49 23.03 -1.58 -0.08
CA ILE A 49 22.43 -1.60 -1.43
C ILE A 49 22.61 -2.98 -2.06
N GLU A 50 23.82 -3.52 -2.05
CA GLU A 50 24.14 -4.85 -2.60
C GLU A 50 23.42 -5.96 -1.83
N LYS A 51 23.24 -5.82 -0.52
CA LYS A 51 22.42 -6.75 0.29
C LYS A 51 20.96 -6.73 -0.17
N ASP A 52 20.38 -5.57 -0.43
CA ASP A 52 19.01 -5.48 -0.96
C ASP A 52 18.91 -6.10 -2.37
N LEU A 53 19.90 -5.83 -3.23
CA LEU A 53 19.98 -6.45 -4.56
C LEU A 53 20.11 -7.97 -4.48
N PHE A 54 20.96 -8.49 -3.58
CA PHE A 54 21.10 -9.92 -3.31
C PHE A 54 19.78 -10.52 -2.82
N LEU A 55 19.09 -9.88 -1.86
CA LEU A 55 17.80 -10.36 -1.36
C LEU A 55 16.77 -10.44 -2.49
N ARG A 56 16.70 -9.43 -3.37
CA ARG A 56 15.83 -9.44 -4.55
C ARG A 56 16.20 -10.54 -5.55
N ALA A 57 17.50 -10.73 -5.80
CA ALA A 57 17.99 -11.79 -6.68
C ALA A 57 17.63 -13.17 -6.12
N LYS A 58 17.83 -13.39 -4.81
CA LYS A 58 17.42 -14.60 -4.11
C LYS A 58 15.93 -14.87 -4.23
N THR A 59 15.08 -13.86 -4.00
CA THR A 59 13.63 -13.98 -4.18
C THR A 59 13.28 -14.35 -5.62
N LYS A 60 13.92 -13.71 -6.61
CA LYS A 60 13.71 -14.01 -8.04
C LYS A 60 14.13 -15.43 -8.40
N ILE A 61 15.26 -15.93 -7.87
CA ILE A 61 15.70 -17.31 -8.06
C ILE A 61 14.70 -18.29 -7.43
N GLN A 62 14.18 -17.98 -6.24
CA GLN A 62 13.17 -18.80 -5.57
C GLN A 62 11.84 -18.83 -6.33
N ASP A 63 11.42 -17.70 -6.90
CA ASP A 63 10.21 -17.64 -7.72
C ASP A 63 10.39 -18.39 -9.05
N ASN A 64 11.55 -18.26 -9.68
CA ASN A 64 11.90 -19.03 -10.88
C ASN A 64 11.95 -20.52 -10.56
N LEU A 65 12.52 -20.93 -9.42
CA LEU A 65 12.52 -22.31 -8.96
C LEU A 65 11.08 -22.86 -8.85
N LYS A 66 10.15 -22.09 -8.26
CA LYS A 66 8.74 -22.50 -8.19
C LYS A 66 8.14 -22.72 -9.60
N ARG A 67 8.45 -21.83 -10.55
CA ARG A 67 7.97 -21.93 -11.94
C ARG A 67 8.59 -23.10 -12.70
N GLU A 68 9.90 -23.31 -12.58
CA GLU A 68 10.64 -24.41 -13.20
C GLU A 68 10.11 -25.76 -12.68
N LEU A 69 9.94 -25.89 -11.36
CA LEU A 69 9.36 -27.09 -10.74
C LEU A 69 7.92 -27.35 -11.21
N TYR A 70 7.11 -26.31 -11.33
CA TYR A 70 5.75 -26.42 -11.85
C TYR A 70 5.75 -26.85 -13.33
N SER A 71 6.55 -26.21 -14.16
CA SER A 71 6.69 -26.54 -15.59
C SER A 71 7.17 -27.99 -15.77
N HIS A 72 8.18 -28.42 -15.02
CA HIS A 72 8.69 -29.80 -15.03
C HIS A 72 7.60 -30.82 -14.63
N LYS A 73 6.80 -30.49 -13.61
CA LYS A 73 5.64 -31.31 -13.21
C LYS A 73 4.59 -31.39 -14.34
N VAL A 74 4.27 -30.27 -14.99
CA VAL A 74 3.30 -30.24 -16.09
C VAL A 74 3.81 -31.04 -17.29
N ALA A 75 5.08 -30.92 -17.64
CA ALA A 75 5.70 -31.70 -18.72
C ALA A 75 5.63 -33.21 -18.45
N TYR A 76 5.91 -33.64 -17.22
CA TYR A 76 5.72 -35.03 -16.78
C TYR A 76 4.26 -35.48 -16.94
N LEU A 77 3.31 -34.70 -16.45
CA LEU A 77 1.87 -35.02 -16.56
C LEU A 77 1.42 -35.13 -18.01
N ASN A 78 1.88 -34.23 -18.88
CA ASN A 78 1.56 -34.25 -20.31
C ASN A 78 2.11 -35.52 -21.00
N LYS A 79 3.36 -35.90 -20.74
CA LYS A 79 3.94 -37.15 -21.27
C LYS A 79 3.12 -38.38 -20.88
N VAL A 80 2.73 -38.47 -19.59
CA VAL A 80 1.88 -39.56 -19.09
C VAL A 80 0.48 -39.52 -19.73
N LYS A 81 -0.08 -38.32 -19.92
CA LYS A 81 -1.41 -38.13 -20.49
C LYS A 81 -1.49 -38.55 -21.96
N VAL A 82 -0.50 -38.22 -22.79
CA VAL A 82 -0.48 -38.56 -24.23
C VAL A 82 -0.62 -40.06 -24.46
N VAL A 83 0.12 -40.87 -23.71
CA VAL A 83 0.07 -42.34 -23.84
C VAL A 83 -1.26 -42.89 -23.32
N LYS A 84 -1.74 -42.39 -22.17
CA LYS A 84 -3.07 -42.76 -21.64
C LYS A 84 -4.21 -42.42 -22.59
N ASP A 85 -4.17 -41.25 -23.22
CA ASP A 85 -5.18 -40.81 -24.18
C ASP A 85 -5.14 -41.67 -25.45
N SER A 86 -3.95 -42.11 -25.89
CA SER A 86 -3.78 -43.02 -27.03
C SER A 86 -4.41 -44.39 -26.75
N ILE A 87 -4.16 -44.96 -25.57
CA ILE A 87 -4.81 -46.21 -25.11
C ILE A 87 -6.33 -46.03 -25.01
N ARG A 88 -6.79 -44.87 -24.51
CA ARG A 88 -8.21 -44.55 -24.36
C ARG A 88 -8.93 -44.43 -25.70
N LYS A 89 -8.31 -43.82 -26.72
CA LYS A 89 -8.87 -43.69 -28.07
C LYS A 89 -9.14 -45.05 -28.71
N LEU A 90 -8.27 -46.04 -28.49
CA LEU A 90 -8.44 -47.42 -28.98
C LEU A 90 -9.54 -48.21 -28.25
N LYS A 91 -10.24 -47.61 -27.28
CA LYS A 91 -11.41 -48.25 -26.63
C LYS A 91 -12.55 -48.51 -27.64
N ILE A 92 -12.63 -47.75 -28.73
CA ILE A 92 -13.64 -47.94 -29.80
C ILE A 92 -13.60 -49.32 -30.46
N ALA A 93 -12.47 -50.05 -30.36
CA ALA A 93 -12.32 -51.40 -30.91
C ALA A 93 -12.84 -52.51 -29.97
N SER A 94 -13.55 -52.17 -28.88
CA SER A 94 -14.06 -53.15 -27.92
C SER A 94 -15.08 -54.12 -28.49
N SER A 95 -15.86 -53.70 -29.49
CA SER A 95 -16.77 -54.57 -30.24
C SER A 95 -16.85 -54.14 -31.71
N VAL A 96 -17.26 -55.05 -32.60
CA VAL A 96 -17.53 -54.72 -34.01
C VAL A 96 -18.62 -53.66 -34.11
N GLN A 97 -19.68 -53.78 -33.28
CA GLN A 97 -20.76 -52.79 -33.17
C GLN A 97 -20.24 -51.38 -32.84
N SER A 98 -19.26 -51.24 -31.93
CA SER A 98 -18.72 -49.93 -31.56
C SER A 98 -17.86 -49.31 -32.66
N LEU A 99 -17.21 -50.12 -33.51
CA LEU A 99 -16.50 -49.64 -34.70
C LEU A 99 -17.44 -49.21 -35.81
N ILE A 100 -18.50 -49.98 -36.09
CA ILE A 100 -19.51 -49.61 -37.08
C ILE A 100 -20.22 -48.31 -36.64
N ALA A 101 -20.60 -48.20 -35.37
CA ALA A 101 -21.17 -46.97 -34.82
C ALA A 101 -20.21 -45.77 -34.91
N PHE A 102 -18.90 -46.01 -34.81
CA PHE A 102 -17.88 -44.97 -35.02
C PHE A 102 -17.81 -44.52 -36.48
N GLU A 103 -17.87 -45.45 -37.45
CA GLU A 103 -17.90 -45.11 -38.88
C GLU A 103 -19.16 -44.32 -39.25
N ILE A 104 -20.34 -44.71 -38.74
CA ILE A 104 -21.59 -43.93 -38.90
C ILE A 104 -21.42 -42.51 -38.37
N LYS A 105 -20.81 -42.37 -37.18
CA LYS A 105 -20.56 -41.06 -36.57
C LYS A 105 -19.56 -40.23 -37.37
N LYS A 106 -18.54 -40.87 -37.98
CA LYS A 106 -17.57 -40.23 -38.87
C LYS A 106 -18.26 -39.72 -40.14
N LEU A 107 -19.07 -40.54 -40.79
CA LEU A 107 -19.87 -40.15 -41.96
C LEU A 107 -20.82 -38.99 -41.65
N THR A 108 -21.50 -39.02 -40.49
CA THR A 108 -22.36 -37.92 -40.03
C THR A 108 -21.58 -36.61 -39.87
N LYS A 109 -20.32 -36.69 -39.40
CA LYS A 109 -19.45 -35.53 -39.25
C LYS A 109 -18.95 -35.02 -40.60
N GLU A 110 -18.58 -35.91 -41.52
CA GLU A 110 -18.18 -35.57 -42.88
C GLU A 110 -19.31 -34.85 -43.62
N ARG A 111 -20.55 -35.34 -43.50
CA ARG A 111 -21.74 -34.65 -44.02
C ARG A 111 -21.90 -33.23 -43.46
N LYS A 112 -21.81 -33.06 -42.13
CA LYS A 112 -21.86 -31.72 -41.51
C LYS A 112 -20.74 -30.80 -41.97
N ASN A 113 -19.55 -31.34 -42.21
CA ASN A 113 -18.42 -30.57 -42.72
C ASN A 113 -18.64 -30.16 -44.19
N LEU A 114 -19.22 -31.04 -45.01
CA LEU A 114 -19.60 -30.76 -46.39
C LEU A 114 -20.65 -29.62 -46.44
N ASP A 115 -21.68 -29.70 -45.59
CA ASP A 115 -22.70 -28.65 -45.46
C ASP A 115 -22.09 -27.30 -45.04
N LYS A 116 -21.13 -27.34 -44.11
CA LYS A 116 -20.41 -26.16 -43.67
C LYS A 116 -19.53 -25.60 -44.78
N TYR A 117 -18.79 -26.46 -45.48
CA TYR A 117 -17.94 -26.06 -46.60
C TYR A 117 -18.75 -25.37 -47.70
N ALA A 118 -19.91 -25.92 -48.08
CA ALA A 118 -20.80 -25.30 -49.06
C ALA A 118 -21.26 -23.89 -48.62
N LYS A 119 -21.62 -23.72 -47.34
CA LYS A 119 -22.01 -22.41 -46.77
C LYS A 119 -20.85 -21.42 -46.71
N ASP A 120 -19.68 -21.86 -46.27
CA ASP A 120 -18.48 -21.02 -46.18
C ASP A 120 -18.05 -20.58 -47.58
N TYR A 121 -18.11 -21.48 -48.58
CA TYR A 121 -17.82 -21.16 -49.98
C TYR A 121 -18.82 -20.16 -50.58
N GLN A 122 -20.13 -20.36 -50.37
CA GLN A 122 -21.15 -19.38 -50.79
C GLN A 122 -20.93 -18.00 -50.16
N THR A 123 -20.55 -17.96 -48.88
CA THR A 123 -20.26 -16.72 -48.16
C THR A 123 -19.01 -16.04 -48.71
N SER A 124 -17.97 -16.81 -49.05
CA SER A 124 -16.76 -16.31 -49.69
C SER A 124 -17.04 -15.73 -51.07
N LEU A 125 -17.83 -16.42 -51.90
CA LEU A 125 -18.16 -16.00 -53.27
C LEU A 125 -18.99 -14.71 -53.32
N LYS A 126 -19.81 -14.43 -52.29
CA LYS A 126 -20.53 -13.14 -52.18
C LYS A 126 -19.59 -11.93 -52.03
N ASN A 127 -18.38 -12.15 -51.54
CA ASN A 127 -17.43 -11.08 -51.24
C ASN A 127 -16.37 -10.89 -52.36
N THR A 128 -16.45 -11.63 -53.47
CA THR A 128 -15.53 -11.49 -54.62
C THR A 128 -16.05 -10.48 -55.66
N THR A 129 -15.14 -9.95 -56.48
CA THR A 129 -15.44 -8.95 -57.54
C THR A 129 -15.94 -9.57 -58.85
N ASP A 130 -16.10 -10.89 -58.93
CA ASP A 130 -16.47 -11.61 -60.17
C ASP A 130 -17.86 -11.19 -60.68
N THR A 131 -18.08 -11.37 -61.98
CA THR A 131 -19.36 -11.02 -62.64
C THR A 131 -20.50 -11.93 -62.16
N TYR A 132 -21.75 -11.47 -62.32
CA TYR A 132 -22.92 -12.22 -61.85
C TYR A 132 -23.05 -13.60 -62.54
N GLU A 133 -22.76 -13.68 -63.83
CA GLU A 133 -22.85 -14.92 -64.63
C GLU A 133 -21.81 -15.96 -64.17
N GLU A 134 -20.57 -15.54 -63.90
CA GLU A 134 -19.50 -16.41 -63.38
C GLU A 134 -19.81 -16.95 -61.97
N LYS A 135 -20.45 -16.11 -61.14
CA LYS A 135 -20.89 -16.51 -59.79
C LYS A 135 -21.99 -17.57 -59.85
N VAL A 136 -22.97 -17.42 -60.74
CA VAL A 136 -24.05 -18.40 -60.92
C VAL A 136 -23.50 -19.73 -61.43
N ALA A 137 -22.61 -19.71 -62.44
CA ALA A 137 -21.97 -20.92 -62.97
C ALA A 137 -21.14 -21.66 -61.90
N SER A 138 -20.40 -20.93 -61.07
CA SER A 138 -19.60 -21.49 -59.98
C SER A 138 -20.46 -22.10 -58.87
N ILE A 139 -21.60 -21.48 -58.54
CA ILE A 139 -22.57 -22.03 -57.58
C ILE A 139 -23.21 -23.30 -58.13
N GLN A 140 -23.61 -23.33 -59.40
CA GLN A 140 -24.16 -24.55 -60.01
C GLN A 140 -23.15 -25.70 -60.01
N LYS A 141 -21.87 -25.43 -60.35
CA LYS A 141 -20.81 -26.44 -60.30
C LYS A 141 -20.58 -26.97 -58.88
N LEU A 142 -20.62 -26.10 -57.87
CA LEU A 142 -20.54 -26.49 -56.47
C LEU A 142 -21.72 -27.38 -56.08
N VAL A 143 -22.95 -26.96 -56.39
CA VAL A 143 -24.18 -27.70 -56.06
C VAL A 143 -24.16 -29.11 -56.66
N THR A 144 -23.81 -29.23 -57.95
CA THR A 144 -23.71 -30.55 -58.60
C THR A 144 -22.67 -31.44 -57.91
N LYS A 145 -21.49 -30.89 -57.58
CA LYS A 145 -20.45 -31.63 -56.87
C LYS A 145 -20.85 -32.03 -55.46
N THR A 146 -21.40 -31.10 -54.66
CA THR A 146 -21.82 -31.38 -53.28
C THR A 146 -22.99 -32.36 -53.24
N ASN A 147 -23.89 -32.32 -54.22
CA ASN A 147 -24.98 -33.29 -54.32
C ASN A 147 -24.43 -34.68 -54.63
N LEU A 148 -23.47 -34.82 -55.56
CA LEU A 148 -22.79 -36.09 -55.83
C LEU A 148 -22.09 -36.64 -54.58
N ASP A 149 -21.30 -35.81 -53.88
CA ASP A 149 -20.59 -36.19 -52.66
C ASP A 149 -21.57 -36.56 -51.52
N GLN A 150 -22.66 -35.82 -51.38
CA GLN A 150 -23.70 -36.07 -50.38
C GLN A 150 -24.47 -37.37 -50.66
N THR A 151 -24.78 -37.66 -51.93
CA THR A 151 -25.38 -38.93 -52.33
C THR A 151 -24.45 -40.10 -51.99
N GLN A 152 -23.16 -40.01 -52.32
CA GLN A 152 -22.19 -41.05 -51.96
C GLN A 152 -22.07 -41.26 -50.44
N LEU A 153 -22.04 -40.17 -49.66
CA LEU A 153 -22.01 -40.25 -48.20
C LEU A 153 -23.28 -40.86 -47.61
N ASN A 154 -24.45 -40.56 -48.19
CA ASN A 154 -25.73 -41.12 -47.75
C ASN A 154 -25.82 -42.61 -48.07
N LEU A 155 -25.37 -43.06 -49.24
CA LEU A 155 -25.32 -44.49 -49.59
C LEU A 155 -24.41 -45.26 -48.62
N LYS A 156 -23.22 -44.71 -48.29
CA LYS A 156 -22.34 -45.31 -47.27
C LYS A 156 -22.97 -45.32 -45.88
N PHE A 157 -23.68 -44.25 -45.51
CA PHE A 157 -24.38 -44.18 -44.23
C PHE A 157 -25.46 -45.26 -44.13
N ILE A 158 -26.28 -45.40 -45.17
CA ILE A 158 -27.32 -46.45 -45.27
C ILE A 158 -26.69 -47.83 -45.14
N PHE A 159 -25.60 -48.09 -45.89
CA PHE A 159 -24.86 -49.34 -45.83
C PHE A 159 -24.42 -49.70 -44.40
N TYR A 160 -23.71 -48.82 -43.71
CA TYR A 160 -23.25 -49.10 -42.33
C TYR A 160 -24.38 -49.11 -41.31
N ASN A 161 -25.46 -48.35 -41.53
CA ASN A 161 -26.62 -48.32 -40.64
C ASN A 161 -27.41 -49.64 -40.72
N LEU A 162 -27.70 -50.14 -41.93
CA LEU A 162 -28.34 -51.43 -42.14
C LEU A 162 -27.50 -52.58 -41.54
N MET A 163 -26.19 -52.54 -41.74
CA MET A 163 -25.27 -53.50 -41.14
C MET A 163 -25.32 -53.46 -39.61
N LEU A 164 -25.30 -52.26 -39.01
CA LEU A 164 -25.37 -52.09 -37.55
C LEU A 164 -26.72 -52.56 -36.99
N GLU A 165 -27.81 -52.26 -37.68
CA GLU A 165 -29.15 -52.61 -37.26
C GLU A 165 -29.38 -54.12 -37.31
N TYR A 166 -28.89 -54.77 -38.36
CA TYR A 166 -28.91 -56.23 -38.49
C TYR A 166 -28.16 -56.91 -37.35
N ILE A 167 -26.89 -56.53 -37.13
CA ILE A 167 -26.01 -57.10 -36.08
C ILE A 167 -26.50 -56.80 -34.65
N LYS A 168 -27.38 -55.80 -34.48
CA LYS A 168 -27.99 -55.51 -33.18
C LYS A 168 -29.23 -56.36 -32.90
N LYS A 169 -29.97 -56.73 -33.94
CA LYS A 169 -31.26 -57.42 -33.83
C LYS A 169 -31.14 -58.94 -34.01
N PHE A 170 -30.15 -59.40 -34.76
CA PHE A 170 -29.96 -60.81 -35.09
C PHE A 170 -28.54 -61.26 -34.76
N ASP A 171 -28.42 -62.49 -34.23
CA ASP A 171 -27.14 -63.13 -33.87
C ASP A 171 -26.58 -64.01 -35.01
N ASP A 172 -27.18 -63.95 -36.21
CA ASP A 172 -26.69 -64.63 -37.42
C ASP A 172 -25.88 -63.67 -38.33
N LEU A 173 -25.03 -64.23 -39.19
CA LEU A 173 -24.23 -63.49 -40.17
C LEU A 173 -24.72 -63.77 -41.60
N GLU A 174 -25.99 -64.11 -41.74
CA GLU A 174 -26.57 -64.45 -43.03
C GLU A 174 -26.91 -63.21 -43.85
N PHE A 175 -27.04 -62.04 -43.21
CA PHE A 175 -27.42 -60.74 -43.82
C PHE A 175 -28.66 -60.86 -44.71
N ASP A 176 -29.63 -61.65 -44.26
CA ASP A 176 -30.94 -61.77 -44.88
C ASP A 176 -31.82 -60.58 -44.49
N PHE A 177 -31.80 -59.53 -45.31
CA PHE A 177 -32.52 -58.29 -45.05
C PHE A 177 -34.04 -58.40 -45.15
N THR A 178 -34.59 -59.54 -45.60
CA THR A 178 -36.05 -59.78 -45.54
C THR A 178 -36.57 -59.87 -44.10
N LYS A 179 -35.68 -60.20 -43.15
CA LYS A 179 -35.96 -60.24 -41.71
C LYS A 179 -36.17 -58.84 -41.09
N LEU A 180 -35.77 -57.75 -41.75
CA LEU A 180 -35.96 -56.38 -41.25
C LEU A 180 -37.33 -55.83 -41.69
N THR A 181 -38.26 -55.71 -40.74
CA THR A 181 -39.56 -55.05 -40.97
C THR A 181 -39.41 -53.52 -40.82
N ASN A 182 -39.97 -52.74 -41.76
CA ASN A 182 -39.96 -51.26 -41.83
C ASN A 182 -38.68 -50.59 -42.34
N LEU A 183 -38.07 -51.12 -43.41
CA LEU A 183 -37.03 -50.42 -44.15
C LEU A 183 -37.58 -49.16 -44.85
N LEU A 184 -36.83 -48.05 -44.80
CA LEU A 184 -37.21 -46.82 -45.50
C LEU A 184 -37.02 -47.00 -47.02
N GLU A 185 -37.79 -46.30 -47.84
CA GLU A 185 -37.69 -46.37 -49.32
C GLU A 185 -36.25 -46.25 -49.86
N PRO A 186 -35.40 -45.32 -49.38
CA PRO A 186 -34.01 -45.22 -49.86
C PRO A 186 -33.14 -46.43 -49.50
N GLU A 187 -33.47 -47.13 -48.42
CA GLU A 187 -32.74 -48.34 -48.00
C GLU A 187 -33.14 -49.54 -48.88
N LEU A 188 -34.42 -49.61 -49.26
CA LEU A 188 -34.94 -50.60 -50.21
C LEU A 188 -34.39 -50.40 -51.62
N GLU A 189 -34.33 -49.16 -52.11
CA GLU A 189 -33.71 -48.82 -53.40
C GLU A 189 -32.22 -49.16 -53.41
N PHE A 190 -31.50 -48.85 -52.32
CA PHE A 190 -30.09 -49.18 -52.20
C PHE A 190 -29.86 -50.70 -52.23
N LEU A 191 -30.65 -51.49 -51.51
CA LEU A 191 -30.55 -52.95 -51.53
C LEU A 191 -30.85 -53.54 -52.91
N LYS A 192 -31.84 -52.99 -53.65
CA LYS A 192 -32.14 -53.39 -55.04
C LYS A 192 -31.03 -53.04 -56.03
N SER A 193 -30.27 -51.97 -55.76
CA SER A 193 -29.14 -51.56 -56.61
C SER A 193 -27.92 -52.49 -56.54
N ILE A 194 -27.89 -53.39 -55.56
CA ILE A 194 -26.79 -54.34 -55.35
C ILE A 194 -27.23 -55.72 -55.82
N SER A 195 -26.47 -56.32 -56.75
CA SER A 195 -26.81 -57.62 -57.34
C SER A 195 -26.77 -58.79 -56.34
N ASN A 196 -25.90 -58.74 -55.32
CA ASN A 196 -25.86 -59.72 -54.23
C ASN A 196 -25.55 -59.05 -52.86
N PRO A 197 -26.57 -58.54 -52.15
CA PRO A 197 -26.38 -57.83 -50.89
C PRO A 197 -25.69 -58.68 -49.80
N LYS A 198 -26.04 -59.97 -49.70
CA LYS A 198 -25.49 -60.88 -48.68
C LYS A 198 -23.96 -60.96 -48.77
N ALA A 199 -23.42 -61.19 -49.96
CA ALA A 199 -21.98 -61.32 -50.16
C ALA A 199 -21.22 -60.03 -49.79
N VAL A 200 -21.74 -58.88 -50.23
CA VAL A 200 -21.11 -57.57 -50.01
C VAL A 200 -21.08 -57.18 -48.53
N PHE A 201 -22.18 -57.40 -47.79
CA PHE A 201 -22.23 -57.07 -46.36
C PHE A 201 -21.39 -58.04 -45.52
N LEU A 202 -21.32 -59.32 -45.90
CA LEU A 202 -20.48 -60.31 -45.23
C LEU A 202 -18.98 -60.02 -45.41
N GLU A 203 -18.56 -59.67 -46.63
CA GLU A 203 -17.19 -59.26 -46.92
C GLU A 203 -16.79 -58.01 -46.11
N ALA A 204 -17.65 -57.00 -46.10
CA ALA A 204 -17.42 -55.77 -45.33
C ALA A 204 -17.37 -56.02 -43.82
N TYR A 205 -18.23 -56.89 -43.28
CA TYR A 205 -18.19 -57.29 -41.87
C TYR A 205 -16.85 -57.96 -41.51
N ASN A 206 -16.36 -58.86 -42.36
CA ASN A 206 -15.10 -59.57 -42.15
C ASN A 206 -13.90 -58.60 -42.16
N GLU A 207 -13.89 -57.61 -43.06
CA GLU A 207 -12.85 -56.56 -43.09
C GLU A 207 -12.87 -55.67 -41.85
N ILE A 208 -14.06 -55.32 -41.34
CA ILE A 208 -14.19 -54.55 -40.09
C ILE A 208 -13.71 -55.38 -38.89
N LYS A 209 -14.01 -56.69 -38.85
CA LYS A 209 -13.55 -57.60 -37.80
C LYS A 209 -12.02 -57.77 -37.81
N LYS A 210 -11.41 -57.88 -38.99
CA LYS A 210 -9.94 -57.88 -39.15
C LYS A 210 -9.32 -56.57 -38.65
N THR A 211 -9.95 -55.45 -38.97
CA THR A 211 -9.55 -54.13 -38.47
C THR A 211 -9.65 -54.04 -36.94
N GLN A 212 -10.72 -54.59 -36.34
CA GLN A 212 -10.88 -54.65 -34.89
C GLN A 212 -9.74 -55.40 -34.21
N GLN A 213 -9.38 -56.58 -34.72
CA GLN A 213 -8.30 -57.41 -34.17
C GLN A 213 -6.96 -56.67 -34.22
N ARG A 214 -6.65 -55.99 -35.33
CA ARG A 214 -5.45 -55.16 -35.47
C ARG A 214 -5.41 -54.02 -34.45
N LEU A 215 -6.53 -53.34 -34.22
CA LEU A 215 -6.62 -52.24 -33.25
C LEU A 215 -6.52 -52.73 -31.80
N LEU A 216 -7.07 -53.90 -31.48
CA LEU A 216 -6.92 -54.53 -30.16
C LEU A 216 -5.48 -54.95 -29.88
N ALA A 217 -4.81 -55.58 -30.86
CA ALA A 217 -3.39 -55.91 -30.76
C ALA A 217 -2.54 -54.65 -30.50
N LYS A 218 -2.81 -53.56 -31.22
CA LYS A 218 -2.12 -52.28 -31.02
C LYS A 218 -2.37 -51.68 -29.63
N ARG A 219 -3.57 -51.86 -29.09
CA ARG A 219 -3.91 -51.37 -27.74
C ARG A 219 -3.15 -52.12 -26.65
N GLU A 220 -2.99 -53.43 -26.77
CA GLU A 220 -2.21 -54.23 -25.83
C GLU A 220 -0.70 -53.94 -25.93
N GLU A 221 -0.19 -53.74 -27.14
CA GLU A 221 1.18 -53.27 -27.36
C GLU A 221 1.45 -51.95 -26.62
N LEU A 222 0.57 -50.94 -26.79
CA LEU A 222 0.69 -49.65 -26.12
C LEU A 222 0.56 -49.74 -24.59
N ARG A 223 -0.21 -50.70 -24.06
CA ARG A 223 -0.32 -50.96 -22.61
C ARG A 223 0.98 -51.50 -22.03
N LYS A 224 1.60 -52.46 -22.72
CA LYS A 224 2.91 -53.02 -22.35
C LYS A 224 4.01 -51.96 -22.44
N GLN A 225 4.00 -51.15 -23.50
CA GLN A 225 4.94 -50.04 -23.65
C GLN A 225 4.79 -49.02 -22.52
N PHE A 226 3.56 -48.64 -22.17
CA PHE A 226 3.30 -47.69 -21.09
C PHE A 226 3.77 -48.20 -19.71
N SER A 227 3.58 -49.49 -19.39
CA SER A 227 4.00 -50.02 -18.08
C SER A 227 5.52 -49.99 -17.91
N LEU A 228 6.28 -50.24 -18.97
CA LEU A 228 7.73 -50.14 -18.99
C LEU A 228 8.21 -48.68 -18.93
N GLU A 229 7.72 -47.82 -19.84
CA GLU A 229 8.15 -46.42 -19.95
C GLU A 229 7.74 -45.57 -18.75
N HIS A 230 6.61 -45.86 -18.09
CA HIS A 230 6.11 -45.03 -16.99
C HIS A 230 7.09 -44.97 -15.81
N LYS A 231 7.74 -46.10 -15.49
CA LYS A 231 8.74 -46.18 -14.41
C LYS A 231 9.95 -45.31 -14.73
N GLU A 232 10.41 -45.35 -15.98
CA GLU A 232 11.54 -44.54 -16.45
C GLU A 232 11.21 -43.04 -16.47
N ILE A 233 10.03 -42.66 -17.00
CA ILE A 233 9.55 -41.27 -17.03
C ILE A 233 9.43 -40.70 -15.61
N LYS A 234 8.95 -41.50 -14.65
CA LYS A 234 8.86 -41.09 -13.24
C LYS A 234 10.25 -40.88 -12.62
N THR A 235 11.20 -41.75 -12.90
CA THR A 235 12.58 -41.65 -12.41
C THR A 235 13.24 -40.38 -12.94
N LYS A 236 13.20 -40.16 -14.26
CA LYS A 236 13.68 -38.93 -14.92
C LYS A 236 13.04 -37.66 -14.35
N TYR A 237 11.76 -37.70 -13.97
CA TYR A 237 11.10 -36.57 -13.31
C TYR A 237 11.67 -36.28 -11.92
N VAL A 238 11.89 -37.31 -11.09
CA VAL A 238 12.46 -37.16 -9.73
C VAL A 238 13.87 -36.60 -9.81
N ASP A 239 14.71 -37.12 -10.71
CA ASP A 239 16.08 -36.66 -10.89
C ASP A 239 16.12 -35.21 -11.39
N GLY A 240 15.31 -34.88 -12.40
CA GLY A 240 15.19 -33.51 -12.89
C GLY A 240 14.71 -32.54 -11.81
N LYS A 241 13.79 -32.96 -10.94
CA LYS A 241 13.33 -32.16 -9.79
C LYS A 241 14.47 -31.90 -8.79
N TYR A 242 15.31 -32.90 -8.53
CA TYR A 242 16.47 -32.75 -7.67
C TYR A 242 17.51 -31.80 -8.28
N ASN A 243 17.83 -31.98 -9.56
CA ASN A 243 18.79 -31.15 -10.29
C ASN A 243 18.35 -29.68 -10.39
N ILE A 244 17.07 -29.41 -10.64
CA ILE A 244 16.50 -28.05 -10.63
C ILE A 244 16.69 -27.39 -9.25
N LYS A 245 16.41 -28.12 -8.17
CA LYS A 245 16.61 -27.62 -6.80
C LYS A 245 18.08 -27.38 -6.48
N LEU A 246 18.96 -28.29 -6.88
CA LEU A 246 20.40 -28.21 -6.68
C LEU A 246 20.98 -26.99 -7.41
N SER A 247 20.65 -26.83 -8.70
CA SER A 247 21.04 -25.68 -9.52
C SER A 247 20.58 -24.35 -8.92
N ALA A 248 19.34 -24.27 -8.44
CA ALA A 248 18.85 -23.06 -7.76
C ALA A 248 19.62 -22.76 -6.46
N ARG A 249 19.96 -23.79 -5.67
CA ARG A 249 20.79 -23.64 -4.46
C ARG A 249 22.20 -23.17 -4.80
N GLN A 250 22.84 -23.77 -5.80
CA GLN A 250 24.18 -23.38 -6.28
C GLN A 250 24.19 -21.91 -6.73
N ARG A 251 23.19 -21.47 -7.51
CA ARG A 251 23.04 -20.06 -7.91
C ARG A 251 22.92 -19.10 -6.72
N ILE A 252 22.18 -19.48 -5.67
CA ILE A 252 22.05 -18.67 -4.44
C ILE A 252 23.38 -18.59 -3.70
N ILE A 253 24.08 -19.72 -3.53
CA ILE A 253 25.38 -19.79 -2.85
C ILE A 253 26.41 -18.96 -3.61
N GLN A 254 26.46 -19.08 -4.94
CA GLN A 254 27.36 -18.29 -5.78
C GLN A 254 27.09 -16.79 -5.64
N ALA A 255 25.83 -16.36 -5.71
CA ALA A 255 25.47 -14.94 -5.53
C ALA A 255 25.83 -14.41 -4.12
N GLU A 256 25.70 -15.26 -3.09
CA GLU A 256 26.10 -14.92 -1.73
C GLU A 256 27.62 -14.83 -1.57
N TYR A 257 28.37 -15.73 -2.20
CA TYR A 257 29.83 -15.70 -2.25
C TYR A 257 30.33 -14.44 -2.94
N GLU A 258 29.86 -14.15 -4.16
CA GLU A 258 30.25 -12.95 -4.93
C GLU A 258 29.97 -11.65 -4.15
N TYR A 259 28.83 -11.59 -3.44
CA TYR A 259 28.47 -10.47 -2.57
C TYR A 259 29.46 -10.32 -1.40
N ASN A 260 29.76 -11.40 -0.68
CA ASN A 260 30.63 -11.36 0.49
C ASN A 260 32.09 -11.09 0.12
N GLU A 261 32.56 -11.70 -0.97
CA GLU A 261 33.92 -11.56 -1.49
C GLU A 261 34.20 -10.10 -1.87
N LYS A 262 33.32 -9.47 -2.67
CA LYS A 262 33.44 -8.05 -3.04
C LYS A 262 33.57 -7.14 -1.81
N TYR A 263 32.75 -7.37 -0.79
CA TYR A 263 32.80 -6.60 0.45
C TYR A 263 34.12 -6.78 1.21
N GLN A 264 34.64 -8.01 1.29
CA GLN A 264 35.93 -8.27 1.97
C GLN A 264 37.10 -7.68 1.18
N ASN A 265 37.14 -7.87 -0.14
CA ASN A 265 38.21 -7.34 -0.99
C ASN A 265 38.30 -5.81 -0.88
N SER A 266 37.18 -5.09 -0.99
CA SER A 266 37.17 -3.64 -0.82
C SER A 266 37.60 -3.20 0.60
N LYS A 267 37.32 -4.01 1.64
CA LYS A 267 37.75 -3.71 3.02
C LYS A 267 39.26 -3.89 3.18
N VAL A 268 39.84 -4.94 2.60
CA VAL A 268 41.29 -5.21 2.60
C VAL A 268 42.02 -4.09 1.84
N GLU A 269 41.58 -3.77 0.62
CA GLU A 269 42.13 -2.72 -0.23
C GLU A 269 42.20 -1.36 0.50
N ILE A 270 41.14 -0.98 1.22
CA ILE A 270 41.13 0.27 1.99
C ILE A 270 42.07 0.23 3.20
N GLN A 271 42.24 -0.93 3.85
CA GLN A 271 43.18 -1.07 4.95
C GLN A 271 44.63 -0.94 4.46
N GLU A 272 44.94 -1.55 3.32
CA GLU A 272 46.23 -1.41 2.64
C GLU A 272 46.48 0.04 2.22
N TYR A 273 45.50 0.69 1.61
CA TYR A 273 45.56 2.13 1.30
C TYR A 273 45.91 2.97 2.54
N LYS A 274 45.25 2.73 3.68
CA LYS A 274 45.52 3.47 4.92
C LYS A 274 46.96 3.24 5.40
N LYS A 275 47.44 1.99 5.38
CA LYS A 275 48.81 1.66 5.78
C LYS A 275 49.82 2.34 4.86
N ALA A 276 49.65 2.23 3.55
CA ALA A 276 50.50 2.85 2.54
C ALA A 276 50.53 4.38 2.67
N ALA A 277 49.35 5.02 2.83
CA ALA A 277 49.26 6.46 3.00
C ALA A 277 49.96 6.95 4.28
N LEU A 278 49.83 6.23 5.41
CA LEU A 278 50.50 6.59 6.66
C LEU A 278 52.02 6.38 6.58
N ALA A 279 52.47 5.28 5.98
CA ALA A 279 53.90 4.99 5.79
C ALA A 279 54.56 6.07 4.94
N LYS A 280 53.91 6.49 3.84
CA LYS A 280 54.40 7.53 2.95
C LYS A 280 54.49 8.91 3.61
N ILE A 281 53.52 9.25 4.48
CA ILE A 281 53.56 10.48 5.28
C ILE A 281 54.75 10.46 6.24
N GLU A 282 55.08 9.30 6.82
CA GLU A 282 56.22 9.17 7.73
C GLU A 282 57.55 9.25 6.98
N GLN A 283 57.65 8.58 5.81
CA GLN A 283 58.84 8.58 4.96
C GLN A 283 59.26 9.99 4.52
N HIS A 284 58.29 10.83 4.15
CA HIS A 284 58.55 12.20 3.66
C HIS A 284 58.32 13.28 4.73
N LYS A 285 58.35 12.93 6.01
CA LYS A 285 58.04 13.84 7.14
C LYS A 285 58.81 15.17 7.07
N GLN A 286 60.13 15.12 6.82
CA GLN A 286 60.97 16.32 6.81
C GLN A 286 60.68 17.23 5.60
N GLU A 287 60.47 16.64 4.42
CA GLU A 287 60.10 17.36 3.19
C GLU A 287 58.74 18.06 3.34
N ILE A 288 57.78 17.40 4.00
CA ILE A 288 56.45 17.96 4.28
C ILE A 288 56.56 19.17 5.22
N LEU A 289 57.31 19.05 6.31
CA LEU A 289 57.48 20.14 7.29
C LEU A 289 58.22 21.35 6.68
N GLN A 290 59.24 21.11 5.86
CA GLN A 290 59.97 22.17 5.17
C GLN A 290 59.09 22.90 4.14
N ALA A 291 58.30 22.15 3.37
CA ALA A 291 57.36 22.74 2.40
C ALA A 291 56.25 23.54 3.09
N GLU A 292 55.74 23.10 4.25
CA GLU A 292 54.77 23.86 5.04
C GLU A 292 55.37 25.18 5.54
N LYS A 293 56.57 25.14 6.13
CA LYS A 293 57.24 26.34 6.66
C LYS A 293 57.52 27.38 5.58
N ASN A 294 57.96 26.94 4.40
CA ASN A 294 58.22 27.82 3.25
C ASN A 294 56.94 28.47 2.69
N ASN A 295 55.80 27.76 2.77
CA ASN A 295 54.54 28.21 2.19
C ASN A 295 53.64 28.97 3.16
N GLN A 296 53.92 28.97 4.46
CA GLN A 296 53.01 29.52 5.48
C GLN A 296 52.66 31.00 5.25
N SER A 297 53.65 31.85 4.94
CA SER A 297 53.42 33.26 4.64
C SER A 297 52.63 33.48 3.34
N ILE A 298 52.86 32.63 2.33
CA ILE A 298 52.13 32.64 1.05
C ILE A 298 50.66 32.28 1.28
N VAL A 299 50.41 31.23 2.07
CA VAL A 299 49.08 30.78 2.46
C VAL A 299 48.31 31.86 3.22
N ASP A 300 48.93 32.48 4.22
CA ASP A 300 48.30 33.54 5.02
C ASP A 300 47.95 34.77 4.16
N ASN A 301 48.83 35.14 3.22
CA ASN A 301 48.57 36.20 2.25
C ASN A 301 47.40 35.87 1.31
N LEU A 302 47.33 34.65 0.78
CA LEU A 302 46.22 34.20 -0.07
C LEU A 302 44.89 34.17 0.69
N ILE A 303 44.89 33.73 1.95
CA ILE A 303 43.70 33.77 2.81
C ILE A 303 43.25 35.21 3.06
N LYS A 304 44.18 36.12 3.35
CA LYS A 304 43.91 37.55 3.57
C LYS A 304 43.33 38.20 2.30
N GLN A 305 43.93 37.96 1.14
CA GLN A 305 43.42 38.41 -0.15
C GLN A 305 42.01 37.87 -0.42
N SER A 306 41.80 36.55 -0.24
CA SER A 306 40.48 35.91 -0.38
C SER A 306 39.44 36.57 0.52
N ASN A 307 39.76 36.87 1.78
CA ASN A 307 38.84 37.51 2.71
C ASN A 307 38.53 38.97 2.33
N ASN A 308 39.52 39.73 1.85
CA ASN A 308 39.31 41.08 1.34
C ASN A 308 38.39 41.07 0.11
N SER A 309 38.65 40.22 -0.87
CA SER A 309 37.80 40.08 -2.06
C SER A 309 36.36 39.67 -1.70
N LYS A 310 36.15 38.81 -0.70
CA LYS A 310 34.79 38.47 -0.22
C LYS A 310 34.04 39.69 0.31
N GLN A 311 34.72 40.54 1.09
CA GLN A 311 34.10 41.76 1.63
C GLN A 311 33.74 42.73 0.50
N GLU A 312 34.62 42.89 -0.49
CA GLU A 312 34.40 43.71 -1.67
C GLU A 312 33.20 43.20 -2.49
N TYR A 313 33.16 41.90 -2.81
CA TYR A 313 32.04 41.30 -3.53
C TYR A 313 30.72 41.39 -2.76
N LYS A 314 30.75 41.35 -1.43
CA LYS A 314 29.56 41.56 -0.59
C LYS A 314 29.05 43.00 -0.71
N LYS A 315 29.95 44.00 -0.67
CA LYS A 315 29.61 45.41 -0.89
C LYS A 315 29.02 45.62 -2.29
N LEU A 316 29.64 45.03 -3.31
CA LEU A 316 29.16 45.10 -4.70
C LEU A 316 27.78 44.44 -4.87
N TYR A 317 27.54 43.29 -4.24
CA TYR A 317 26.23 42.64 -4.23
C TYR A 317 25.15 43.52 -3.56
N GLN A 318 25.46 44.14 -2.43
CA GLN A 318 24.55 45.07 -1.74
C GLN A 318 24.25 46.32 -2.57
N ALA A 319 25.25 46.89 -3.26
CA ALA A 319 25.06 48.02 -4.16
C ALA A 319 24.17 47.65 -5.36
N ASN A 320 24.38 46.47 -5.96
CA ASN A 320 23.55 45.99 -7.07
C ASN A 320 22.13 45.63 -6.65
N LEU A 321 21.92 45.15 -5.41
CA LEU A 321 20.59 44.92 -4.86
C LEU A 321 19.73 46.19 -4.82
N LYS A 322 20.33 47.36 -4.50
CA LYS A 322 19.63 48.65 -4.54
C LYS A 322 19.16 49.03 -5.95
N LYS A 323 19.88 48.58 -6.99
CA LYS A 323 19.57 48.85 -8.41
C LYS A 323 18.57 47.86 -9.04
N VAL A 324 18.10 46.84 -8.31
CA VAL A 324 17.21 45.79 -8.84
C VAL A 324 15.89 46.36 -9.37
N GLN A 325 15.31 47.35 -8.68
CA GLN A 325 14.02 47.92 -9.06
C GLN A 325 14.07 48.53 -10.46
N ALA A 326 15.01 49.44 -10.72
CA ALA A 326 15.19 50.09 -12.02
C ALA A 326 15.47 49.07 -13.13
N LYS A 327 16.38 48.10 -12.89
CA LYS A 327 16.70 47.05 -13.86
C LYS A 327 15.52 46.11 -14.15
N THR A 328 14.64 45.89 -13.18
CA THR A 328 13.46 45.04 -13.37
C THR A 328 12.46 45.72 -14.31
N LEU A 329 12.23 47.03 -14.13
CA LEU A 329 11.32 47.80 -14.98
C LEU A 329 11.84 47.90 -16.42
N SER A 330 13.14 48.18 -16.60
CA SER A 330 13.76 48.22 -17.93
C SER A 330 13.67 46.87 -18.65
N TYR A 331 13.95 45.77 -17.95
CA TYR A 331 13.84 44.41 -18.51
C TYR A 331 12.40 44.05 -18.88
N MET A 332 11.42 44.44 -18.06
CA MET A 332 10.02 44.21 -18.38
C MET A 332 9.58 44.98 -19.63
N LEU A 333 10.08 46.20 -19.81
CA LEU A 333 9.84 47.00 -21.00
C LEU A 333 10.49 46.37 -22.24
N GLU A 334 11.73 45.90 -22.14
CA GLU A 334 12.42 45.19 -23.22
C GLU A 334 11.65 43.93 -23.64
N ARG A 335 11.19 43.10 -22.69
CA ARG A 335 10.37 41.92 -23.00
C ARG A 335 9.01 42.25 -23.61
N PHE A 336 8.45 43.39 -23.23
CA PHE A 336 7.24 43.88 -23.86
C PHE A 336 7.52 44.31 -25.31
N LYS A 337 8.64 44.99 -25.58
CA LYS A 337 9.09 45.32 -26.94
C LYS A 337 9.29 44.06 -27.79
N ASP A 338 10.03 43.08 -27.28
CA ASP A 338 10.28 41.79 -27.97
C ASP A 338 8.95 41.13 -28.37
N PHE A 339 7.99 41.06 -27.45
CA PHE A 339 6.67 40.49 -27.70
C PHE A 339 5.87 41.34 -28.68
N ALA A 340 5.90 42.67 -28.57
CA ALA A 340 5.20 43.57 -29.48
C ALA A 340 5.76 43.54 -30.92
N THR A 341 7.01 43.13 -31.10
CA THR A 341 7.64 42.97 -32.41
C THR A 341 7.57 41.55 -32.98
N SER A 342 7.10 40.57 -32.22
CA SER A 342 7.03 39.17 -32.68
C SER A 342 5.84 38.93 -33.61
N ASP A 343 5.92 37.89 -34.45
CA ASP A 343 4.79 37.46 -35.30
C ASP A 343 3.55 37.01 -34.50
N GLU A 344 3.72 36.70 -33.21
CA GLU A 344 2.63 36.36 -32.29
C GLU A 344 1.86 37.60 -31.81
N SER A 345 2.40 38.80 -32.01
CA SER A 345 1.70 40.04 -31.72
C SER A 345 0.62 40.31 -32.76
N HIS A 346 -0.57 40.66 -32.28
CA HIS A 346 -1.67 41.09 -33.15
C HIS A 346 -1.60 42.59 -33.49
N LEU A 347 -0.59 43.30 -32.98
CA LEU A 347 -0.40 44.74 -33.13
C LEU A 347 0.96 44.99 -33.79
N LYS A 348 0.96 45.52 -35.02
CA LYS A 348 2.19 45.94 -35.72
C LYS A 348 2.37 47.46 -35.59
N ASN A 349 3.62 47.93 -35.57
CA ASN A 349 4.00 49.35 -35.58
C ASN A 349 3.62 50.15 -34.31
N LEU A 350 3.86 49.60 -33.11
CA LEU A 350 3.75 50.36 -31.85
C LEU A 350 4.99 51.26 -31.66
N ASP A 351 4.79 52.54 -31.30
CA ASP A 351 5.88 53.41 -30.85
C ASP A 351 6.21 53.13 -29.39
N LEU A 352 7.41 52.58 -29.16
CA LEU A 352 7.92 52.16 -27.85
C LEU A 352 9.26 52.82 -27.50
N ASN A 353 9.72 53.80 -28.28
CA ASN A 353 11.06 54.38 -28.11
C ASN A 353 11.11 55.51 -27.07
N SER A 354 9.97 56.11 -26.73
CA SER A 354 9.81 57.28 -25.84
C SER A 354 9.21 56.96 -24.45
N VAL A 355 9.24 55.70 -24.00
CA VAL A 355 8.56 55.27 -22.75
C VAL A 355 9.43 55.51 -21.50
N ALA A 356 8.96 56.34 -20.57
CA ALA A 356 9.61 56.59 -19.28
C ALA A 356 9.58 55.34 -18.37
N THR A 357 10.68 55.06 -17.65
CA THR A 357 10.87 53.82 -16.85
C THR A 357 10.82 54.02 -15.32
N ASN A 358 10.30 55.16 -14.85
CA ASN A 358 10.37 55.53 -13.42
C ASN A 358 9.40 54.73 -12.53
N SER A 359 8.18 54.46 -13.01
CA SER A 359 7.16 53.71 -12.26
C SER A 359 6.30 52.81 -13.14
N LEU A 360 5.73 51.76 -12.54
CA LEU A 360 4.84 50.81 -13.25
C LEU A 360 3.62 51.52 -13.83
N SER A 361 3.06 52.51 -13.11
CA SER A 361 1.91 53.32 -13.53
C SER A 361 2.25 54.24 -14.70
N GLU A 362 3.44 54.87 -14.68
CA GLU A 362 3.90 55.73 -15.78
C GLU A 362 4.15 54.94 -17.06
N ILE A 363 4.75 53.75 -16.97
CA ILE A 363 4.96 52.88 -18.13
C ILE A 363 3.60 52.50 -18.76
N LYS A 364 2.63 52.11 -17.94
CA LYS A 364 1.29 51.76 -18.41
C LYS A 364 0.62 52.94 -19.13
N LYS A 365 0.67 54.12 -18.51
CA LYS A 365 0.05 55.35 -19.01
C LYS A 365 0.71 55.81 -20.32
N SER A 366 2.04 55.86 -20.36
CA SER A 366 2.83 56.25 -21.53
C SER A 366 2.55 55.34 -22.73
N ILE A 367 2.58 54.01 -22.57
CA ILE A 367 2.31 53.07 -23.67
C ILE A 367 0.89 53.22 -24.23
N GLN A 368 -0.10 53.48 -23.35
CA GLN A 368 -1.50 53.63 -23.75
C GLN A 368 -1.80 54.99 -24.41
N GLU A 369 -1.14 56.06 -23.99
CA GLU A 369 -1.38 57.41 -24.53
C GLU A 369 -0.64 57.69 -25.85
N HIS A 370 0.53 57.07 -26.06
CA HIS A 370 1.35 57.30 -27.26
C HIS A 370 0.88 56.53 -28.50
N ASN A 371 0.05 55.49 -28.33
CA ASN A 371 -0.40 54.64 -29.42
C ASN A 371 -1.90 54.83 -29.67
N LYS A 372 -2.27 55.71 -30.61
CA LYS A 372 -3.67 55.89 -31.07
C LYS A 372 -4.06 54.73 -32.02
N LEU A 373 -4.86 53.79 -31.53
CA LEU A 373 -5.29 52.60 -32.26
C LEU A 373 -6.82 52.56 -32.40
N ASN A 374 -7.32 51.68 -33.27
CA ASN A 374 -8.75 51.36 -33.37
C ASN A 374 -9.30 50.80 -32.05
N ASP A 375 -10.63 50.82 -31.84
CA ASP A 375 -11.24 50.42 -30.55
C ASP A 375 -10.88 48.98 -30.11
N LEU A 376 -10.89 48.01 -31.03
CA LEU A 376 -10.48 46.63 -30.75
C LEU A 376 -8.98 46.53 -30.38
N ASP A 377 -8.13 47.20 -31.15
CA ASP A 377 -6.68 47.17 -30.96
C ASP A 377 -6.26 47.91 -29.68
N THR A 378 -6.99 48.95 -29.28
CA THR A 378 -6.85 49.63 -27.99
C THR A 378 -7.17 48.68 -26.82
N GLN A 379 -8.23 47.88 -26.94
CA GLN A 379 -8.58 46.87 -25.94
C GLN A 379 -7.54 45.73 -25.88
N ILE A 380 -6.96 45.34 -27.02
CA ILE A 380 -5.87 44.36 -27.11
C ILE A 380 -4.60 44.92 -26.45
N LEU A 381 -4.22 46.16 -26.75
CA LEU A 381 -3.07 46.84 -26.16
C LEU A 381 -3.22 46.94 -24.63
N LYS A 382 -4.43 47.27 -24.15
CA LYS A 382 -4.75 47.27 -22.71
C LYS A 382 -4.52 45.90 -22.06
N ILE A 383 -4.91 44.80 -22.71
CA ILE A 383 -4.62 43.44 -22.22
C ILE A 383 -3.12 43.18 -22.14
N TYR A 384 -2.36 43.54 -23.18
CA TYR A 384 -0.91 43.34 -23.22
C TYR A 384 -0.25 44.07 -22.05
N VAL A 385 -0.54 45.35 -21.91
CA VAL A 385 -0.01 46.24 -20.86
C VAL A 385 -0.39 45.73 -19.46
N ASP A 386 -1.64 45.32 -19.23
CA ASP A 386 -2.08 44.85 -17.91
C ASP A 386 -1.48 43.50 -17.51
N VAL A 387 -1.21 42.60 -18.45
CA VAL A 387 -0.58 41.31 -18.15
C VAL A 387 0.92 41.50 -17.93
N PHE A 388 1.62 42.23 -18.82
CA PHE A 388 3.06 42.46 -18.71
C PHE A 388 3.41 43.31 -17.50
N PHE A 389 2.74 44.43 -17.28
CA PHE A 389 3.03 45.38 -16.19
C PHE A 389 2.10 45.20 -14.98
N SER A 390 1.79 43.97 -14.59
CA SER A 390 1.08 43.69 -13.32
C SER A 390 2.03 43.68 -12.10
N HIS A 391 1.51 43.96 -10.90
CA HIS A 391 2.30 43.82 -9.65
C HIS A 391 2.86 42.41 -9.46
N LYS A 392 2.11 41.37 -9.84
CA LYS A 392 2.60 39.98 -9.84
C LYS A 392 3.81 39.83 -10.77
N SER A 393 3.72 40.35 -12.00
CA SER A 393 4.80 40.30 -12.99
C SER A 393 6.06 41.02 -12.49
N TYR A 394 5.91 42.20 -11.88
CA TYR A 394 7.01 42.93 -11.26
C TYR A 394 7.70 42.12 -10.15
N PHE A 395 6.92 41.54 -9.22
CA PHE A 395 7.47 40.73 -8.14
C PHE A 395 8.22 39.49 -8.65
N GLU A 396 7.69 38.84 -9.69
CA GLU A 396 8.31 37.66 -10.31
C GLU A 396 9.63 38.00 -11.02
N HIS A 397 9.67 39.06 -11.81
CA HIS A 397 10.89 39.50 -12.47
C HIS A 397 11.92 40.05 -11.46
N SER A 398 11.47 40.77 -10.43
CA SER A 398 12.35 41.21 -9.33
C SER A 398 12.99 40.01 -8.61
N LYS A 399 12.22 38.94 -8.41
CA LYS A 399 12.74 37.69 -7.84
C LYS A 399 13.78 37.02 -8.76
N ILE A 400 13.54 36.99 -10.07
CA ILE A 400 14.50 36.48 -11.06
C ILE A 400 15.79 37.33 -11.05
N ALA A 401 15.68 38.66 -11.07
CA ALA A 401 16.82 39.57 -11.00
C ALA A 401 17.65 39.34 -9.73
N LYS A 402 16.99 39.16 -8.57
CA LYS A 402 17.66 38.80 -7.32
C LYS A 402 18.38 37.45 -7.40
N LEU A 403 17.80 36.44 -8.07
CA LEU A 403 18.45 35.14 -8.27
C LEU A 403 19.69 35.23 -9.16
N ILE A 404 19.64 36.05 -10.23
CA ILE A 404 20.79 36.30 -11.11
C ILE A 404 21.90 36.99 -10.31
N LEU A 405 21.60 38.04 -9.55
CA LEU A 405 22.59 38.69 -8.68
C LEU A 405 23.18 37.74 -7.63
N GLN A 406 22.35 36.84 -7.07
CA GLN A 406 22.83 35.81 -6.15
C GLN A 406 23.75 34.80 -6.86
N SER A 407 23.47 34.48 -8.12
CA SER A 407 24.35 33.66 -8.95
C SER A 407 25.69 34.35 -9.19
N ASP A 408 25.69 35.62 -9.61
CA ASP A 408 26.92 36.38 -9.86
C ASP A 408 27.76 36.53 -8.58
N TYR A 409 27.10 36.80 -7.46
CA TYR A 409 27.77 36.83 -6.16
C TYR A 409 28.39 35.48 -5.81
N ALA A 410 27.67 34.36 -6.01
CA ALA A 410 28.21 33.02 -5.79
C ALA A 410 29.38 32.70 -6.75
N LYS A 411 29.33 33.16 -8.01
CA LYS A 411 30.42 33.03 -8.98
C LYS A 411 31.66 33.80 -8.54
N ASN A 412 31.50 35.03 -8.07
CA ASN A 412 32.60 35.85 -7.57
C ASN A 412 33.18 35.28 -6.26
N LEU A 413 32.33 34.78 -5.36
CA LEU A 413 32.78 34.02 -4.20
C LEU A 413 33.59 32.79 -4.61
N SER A 414 33.14 32.03 -5.61
CA SER A 414 33.87 30.87 -6.13
C SER A 414 35.29 31.26 -6.56
N LYS A 415 35.44 32.37 -7.31
CA LYS A 415 36.76 32.90 -7.68
C LYS A 415 37.65 33.18 -6.46
N SER A 416 37.09 33.81 -5.42
CA SER A 416 37.84 34.11 -4.18
C SER A 416 38.30 32.86 -3.43
N TYR A 417 37.59 31.74 -3.56
CA TYR A 417 37.89 30.48 -2.87
C TYR A 417 38.79 29.54 -3.69
N LYS A 418 38.99 29.79 -4.99
CA LYS A 418 39.55 28.81 -5.95
C LYS A 418 40.85 28.14 -5.48
N SER A 419 41.75 28.89 -4.84
CA SER A 419 43.03 28.40 -4.32
C SER A 419 43.02 28.06 -2.82
N VAL A 420 41.94 28.38 -2.10
CA VAL A 420 41.92 28.39 -0.62
C VAL A 420 40.92 27.39 -0.04
N SER A 421 39.85 27.04 -0.75
CA SER A 421 38.78 26.22 -0.19
C SER A 421 37.97 25.48 -1.25
N HIS A 422 37.52 24.27 -0.88
CA HIS A 422 36.55 23.46 -1.62
C HIS A 422 35.17 24.12 -1.71
N GLU A 423 34.93 25.18 -0.94
CA GLU A 423 33.79 26.07 -1.09
C GLU A 423 33.73 26.71 -2.49
N SER A 424 34.86 26.81 -3.21
CA SER A 424 34.91 27.33 -4.57
C SER A 424 33.99 26.56 -5.52
N GLU A 425 34.14 25.24 -5.57
CA GLU A 425 33.33 24.37 -6.43
C GLU A 425 31.87 24.42 -6.01
N TYR A 426 31.60 24.43 -4.70
CA TYR A 426 30.23 24.49 -4.19
C TYR A 426 29.53 25.78 -4.60
N GLN A 427 30.21 26.92 -4.50
CA GLN A 427 29.66 28.21 -4.91
C GLN A 427 29.53 28.32 -6.43
N LEU A 428 30.39 27.65 -7.21
CA LEU A 428 30.27 27.58 -8.67
C LEU A 428 29.01 26.81 -9.08
N VAL A 429 28.82 25.59 -8.54
CA VAL A 429 27.62 24.78 -8.82
C VAL A 429 26.36 25.50 -8.32
N LYS A 430 26.43 26.17 -7.17
CA LYS A 430 25.33 27.01 -6.66
C LYS A 430 25.02 28.18 -7.59
N SER A 431 26.03 28.85 -8.14
CA SER A 431 25.86 29.90 -9.14
C SER A 431 25.14 29.37 -10.37
N GLN A 432 25.65 28.29 -10.98
CA GLN A 432 25.04 27.65 -12.15
C GLN A 432 23.59 27.24 -11.87
N ALA A 433 23.32 26.58 -10.73
CA ALA A 433 21.97 26.17 -10.35
C ALA A 433 21.02 27.37 -10.12
N LEU A 434 21.51 28.47 -9.54
CA LEU A 434 20.72 29.70 -9.38
C LEU A 434 20.41 30.35 -10.74
N LEU A 435 21.36 30.36 -11.67
CA LEU A 435 21.19 30.89 -13.01
C LEU A 435 20.18 30.07 -13.81
N GLU A 436 20.32 28.74 -13.85
CA GLU A 436 19.36 27.85 -14.49
C GLU A 436 17.96 27.97 -13.89
N LYS A 437 17.87 28.11 -12.55
CA LYS A 437 16.60 28.37 -11.87
C LYS A 437 15.99 29.69 -12.34
N ALA A 438 16.79 30.74 -12.45
CA ALA A 438 16.34 32.04 -12.93
C ALA A 438 15.85 31.96 -14.38
N GLN A 439 16.61 31.28 -15.26
CA GLN A 439 16.26 31.05 -16.66
C GLN A 439 14.98 30.22 -16.80
N GLY A 440 14.86 29.10 -16.08
CA GLY A 440 13.69 28.24 -16.10
C GLY A 440 12.44 28.93 -15.53
N LEU A 441 12.57 29.73 -14.47
CA LEU A 441 11.46 30.55 -14.00
C LEU A 441 11.06 31.62 -15.02
N ASN A 442 12.04 32.27 -15.65
CA ASN A 442 11.78 33.27 -16.69
C ASN A 442 11.05 32.65 -17.89
N SER A 443 11.50 31.52 -18.42
CA SER A 443 10.85 30.86 -19.56
C SER A 443 9.41 30.43 -19.25
N ILE A 444 9.16 29.86 -18.07
CA ILE A 444 7.81 29.50 -17.61
C ILE A 444 6.93 30.74 -17.52
N ILE A 445 7.42 31.80 -16.87
CA ILE A 445 6.68 33.04 -16.69
C ILE A 445 6.31 33.66 -18.05
N GLN A 446 7.24 33.68 -19.01
CA GLN A 446 6.97 34.21 -20.35
C GLN A 446 5.95 33.36 -21.11
N LYS A 447 6.16 32.03 -21.16
CA LYS A 447 5.24 31.07 -21.79
C LYS A 447 3.79 31.26 -21.31
N TYR A 448 3.56 31.26 -19.99
CA TYR A 448 2.20 31.38 -19.44
C TYR A 448 1.62 32.79 -19.53
N LYS A 449 2.45 33.83 -19.62
CA LYS A 449 2.00 35.21 -19.90
C LYS A 449 1.51 35.32 -21.34
N ILE A 450 2.30 34.87 -22.29
CA ILE A 450 1.94 34.86 -23.72
C ILE A 450 0.67 34.03 -23.92
N GLU A 451 0.60 32.81 -23.38
CA GLU A 451 -0.60 31.96 -23.46
C GLU A 451 -1.85 32.65 -22.88
N LYS A 452 -1.69 33.36 -21.76
CA LYS A 452 -2.79 34.13 -21.13
C LYS A 452 -3.23 35.32 -21.99
N ILE A 453 -2.27 35.99 -22.63
CA ILE A 453 -2.53 37.12 -23.53
C ILE A 453 -3.28 36.63 -24.77
N LEU A 454 -2.76 35.63 -25.46
CA LEU A 454 -3.37 35.04 -26.65
C LEU A 454 -4.79 34.54 -26.36
N ALA A 455 -5.01 33.81 -25.25
CA ALA A 455 -6.34 33.34 -24.88
C ALA A 455 -7.32 34.48 -24.57
N LYS A 456 -6.86 35.59 -23.97
CA LYS A 456 -7.69 36.78 -23.72
C LYS A 456 -8.04 37.52 -25.02
N VAL A 457 -7.07 37.70 -25.90
CA VAL A 457 -7.29 38.36 -27.20
C VAL A 457 -8.23 37.54 -28.07
N GLU A 458 -8.05 36.22 -28.13
CA GLU A 458 -8.92 35.35 -28.91
C GLU A 458 -10.37 35.40 -28.41
N ILE A 459 -10.58 35.46 -27.09
CA ILE A 459 -11.92 35.66 -26.51
C ILE A 459 -12.49 37.04 -26.90
N LEU A 460 -11.68 38.10 -26.92
CA LEU A 460 -12.15 39.42 -27.38
C LEU A 460 -12.52 39.41 -28.87
N LYS A 461 -11.69 38.81 -29.73
CA LYS A 461 -11.97 38.65 -31.17
C LYS A 461 -13.25 37.86 -31.42
N LEU A 462 -13.45 36.76 -30.69
CA LEU A 462 -14.67 35.96 -30.75
C LEU A 462 -15.92 36.75 -30.29
N LYS A 463 -15.77 37.64 -29.30
CA LYS A 463 -16.86 38.52 -28.86
C LYS A 463 -17.19 39.60 -29.89
N ALA A 464 -16.17 40.17 -30.55
CA ALA A 464 -16.34 41.21 -31.55
C ALA A 464 -16.96 40.70 -32.86
N SER A 465 -16.77 39.42 -33.19
CA SER A 465 -17.16 38.83 -34.49
C SER A 465 -18.54 38.15 -34.52
N ASN A 466 -19.36 38.24 -33.46
CA ASN A 466 -20.64 37.50 -33.31
C ASN A 466 -20.57 35.96 -33.46
N LEU A 467 -19.38 35.40 -33.70
CA LEU A 467 -19.12 33.95 -33.86
C LEU A 467 -19.51 33.13 -32.62
N ILE A 468 -19.50 33.73 -31.42
CA ILE A 468 -19.94 33.07 -30.18
C ILE A 468 -21.42 32.66 -30.26
N GLN A 469 -22.26 33.47 -30.89
CA GLN A 469 -23.69 33.18 -30.97
C GLN A 469 -23.95 32.05 -31.98
N GLN A 470 -23.24 32.06 -33.12
CA GLN A 470 -23.26 30.99 -34.12
C GLN A 470 -22.71 29.67 -33.54
N GLU A 471 -21.60 29.71 -32.80
CA GLU A 471 -21.03 28.51 -32.18
C GLU A 471 -21.97 27.91 -31.12
N LYS A 472 -22.72 28.75 -30.39
CA LYS A 472 -23.73 28.29 -29.42
C LYS A 472 -24.90 27.60 -30.10
N THR A 473 -25.45 28.16 -31.18
CA THR A 473 -26.58 27.56 -31.90
C THR A 473 -26.16 26.23 -32.54
N THR A 474 -25.03 26.19 -33.24
CA THR A 474 -24.49 24.96 -33.83
C THR A 474 -24.19 23.89 -32.78
N ASN A 475 -23.65 24.26 -31.60
CA ASN A 475 -23.41 23.30 -30.53
C ASN A 475 -24.71 22.80 -29.87
N GLN A 476 -25.75 23.63 -29.80
CA GLN A 476 -27.08 23.21 -29.33
C GLN A 476 -27.70 22.20 -30.29
N GLU A 477 -27.61 22.43 -31.59
CA GLU A 477 -28.07 21.51 -32.64
C GLU A 477 -27.31 20.18 -32.60
N LYS A 478 -25.97 20.21 -32.54
CA LYS A 478 -25.14 18.99 -32.42
C LYS A 478 -25.42 18.22 -31.12
N LYS A 479 -25.65 18.93 -30.01
CA LYS A 479 -26.02 18.32 -28.73
C LYS A 479 -27.38 17.62 -28.82
N LYS A 480 -28.35 18.24 -29.50
CA LYS A 480 -29.67 17.65 -29.74
C LYS A 480 -29.54 16.40 -30.61
N SER A 481 -28.80 16.48 -31.72
CA SER A 481 -28.50 15.33 -32.60
C SER A 481 -27.85 14.15 -31.86
N ILE A 482 -26.86 14.39 -30.99
CA ILE A 482 -26.25 13.33 -30.17
C ILE A 482 -27.26 12.67 -29.23
N PHE A 483 -28.17 13.46 -28.65
CA PHE A 483 -29.19 12.94 -27.75
C PHE A 483 -30.25 12.13 -28.50
N ASP A 484 -30.64 12.59 -29.70
CA ASP A 484 -31.58 11.90 -30.57
C ASP A 484 -30.98 10.56 -31.07
N GLU A 485 -29.72 10.54 -31.50
CA GLU A 485 -29.00 9.30 -31.87
C GLU A 485 -28.90 8.31 -30.69
N SER A 486 -28.58 8.80 -29.49
CA SER A 486 -28.55 7.98 -28.25
C SER A 486 -29.94 7.39 -27.94
N LYS A 487 -31.00 8.17 -28.14
CA LYS A 487 -32.40 7.77 -27.91
C LYS A 487 -32.85 6.72 -28.93
N GLU A 488 -32.50 6.88 -30.20
CA GLU A 488 -32.77 5.90 -31.27
C GLU A 488 -32.06 4.58 -31.02
N LEU A 489 -30.76 4.62 -30.72
CA LEU A 489 -29.99 3.42 -30.35
C LEU A 489 -30.60 2.74 -29.12
N PHE A 490 -31.02 3.51 -28.12
CA PHE A 490 -31.69 2.95 -26.95
C PHE A 490 -33.03 2.30 -27.30
N ALA A 491 -33.83 2.91 -28.19
CA ALA A 491 -35.09 2.35 -28.68
C ALA A 491 -34.87 1.05 -29.48
N LEU A 492 -33.87 1.03 -30.37
CA LEU A 492 -33.47 -0.14 -31.14
C LEU A 492 -33.14 -1.33 -30.23
N TYR A 493 -32.24 -1.14 -29.25
CA TYR A 493 -31.87 -2.20 -28.32
C TYR A 493 -33.01 -2.57 -27.35
N LYS A 494 -33.93 -1.64 -27.06
CA LYS A 494 -35.17 -1.91 -26.31
C LYS A 494 -36.17 -2.74 -27.11
N ASN A 495 -36.18 -2.64 -28.44
CA ASN A 495 -36.98 -3.50 -29.30
C ASN A 495 -36.35 -4.89 -29.43
N LYS A 496 -35.01 -4.97 -29.58
CA LYS A 496 -34.27 -6.26 -29.62
C LYS A 496 -34.43 -7.11 -28.35
N ILE A 497 -34.60 -6.49 -27.18
CA ILE A 497 -34.91 -7.23 -25.94
C ILE A 497 -36.37 -7.69 -25.89
N LYS A 498 -37.31 -6.95 -26.51
CA LYS A 498 -38.72 -7.37 -26.65
C LYS A 498 -38.86 -8.53 -27.63
N SER A 499 -38.11 -8.52 -28.74
CA SER A 499 -38.09 -9.61 -29.73
C SER A 499 -37.24 -10.84 -29.31
N LYS A 500 -36.64 -10.83 -28.11
CA LYS A 500 -35.76 -11.88 -27.56
C LYS A 500 -34.46 -12.14 -28.34
N GLU A 501 -34.03 -11.22 -29.21
CA GLU A 501 -32.74 -11.32 -29.93
C GLU A 501 -31.51 -11.12 -29.03
N ILE A 502 -31.65 -10.37 -27.92
CA ILE A 502 -30.56 -10.09 -26.97
C ILE A 502 -30.96 -10.41 -25.53
N THR A 503 -29.97 -10.79 -24.71
CA THR A 503 -30.18 -11.07 -23.28
C THR A 503 -30.32 -9.77 -22.47
N LYS A 504 -30.97 -9.85 -21.29
CA LYS A 504 -31.07 -8.72 -20.33
C LYS A 504 -29.70 -8.16 -19.93
N ALA A 505 -28.68 -9.02 -19.83
CA ALA A 505 -27.31 -8.62 -19.53
C ALA A 505 -26.67 -7.85 -20.70
N ALA A 506 -26.83 -8.34 -21.93
CA ALA A 506 -26.34 -7.64 -23.13
C ALA A 506 -26.98 -6.26 -23.30
N PHE A 507 -28.29 -6.13 -23.06
CA PHE A 507 -28.99 -4.83 -23.06
C PHE A 507 -28.43 -3.86 -22.01
N LYS A 508 -28.16 -4.35 -20.78
CA LYS A 508 -27.58 -3.51 -19.71
C LYS A 508 -26.19 -2.99 -20.10
N ASN A 509 -25.36 -3.83 -20.72
CA ASN A 509 -24.03 -3.43 -21.18
C ASN A 509 -24.13 -2.41 -22.34
N LYS A 510 -24.99 -2.67 -23.33
CA LYS A 510 -25.20 -1.72 -24.44
C LYS A 510 -25.76 -0.38 -24.00
N LYS A 511 -26.64 -0.36 -22.99
CA LYS A 511 -27.10 0.87 -22.35
C LYS A 511 -25.95 1.68 -21.72
N ILE A 512 -24.97 1.01 -21.12
CA ILE A 512 -23.79 1.66 -20.53
C ILE A 512 -22.91 2.22 -21.66
N GLU A 513 -22.65 1.42 -22.69
CA GLU A 513 -21.84 1.80 -23.86
C GLU A 513 -22.41 3.04 -24.58
N ILE A 514 -23.72 3.07 -24.83
CA ILE A 514 -24.41 4.22 -25.43
C ILE A 514 -24.23 5.48 -24.56
N LYS A 515 -24.39 5.37 -23.23
CA LYS A 515 -24.18 6.50 -22.31
C LYS A 515 -22.73 6.97 -22.25
N VAL A 516 -21.77 6.06 -22.41
CA VAL A 516 -20.34 6.41 -22.46
C VAL A 516 -20.04 7.15 -23.77
N ALA A 517 -20.47 6.60 -24.90
CA ALA A 517 -20.31 7.23 -26.22
C ALA A 517 -20.98 8.62 -26.29
N GLU A 518 -22.19 8.77 -25.74
CA GLU A 518 -22.87 10.06 -25.61
C GLU A 518 -22.01 11.08 -24.84
N LYS A 519 -21.48 10.69 -23.68
CA LYS A 519 -20.60 11.55 -22.87
C LYS A 519 -19.31 11.92 -23.59
N GLU A 520 -18.70 10.98 -24.30
CA GLU A 520 -17.48 11.23 -25.09
C GLU A 520 -17.75 12.22 -26.23
N LYS A 521 -18.83 12.04 -27.00
CA LYS A 521 -19.24 12.98 -28.05
C LYS A 521 -19.53 14.38 -27.49
N LEU A 522 -20.24 14.48 -26.36
CA LEU A 522 -20.49 15.75 -25.66
C LEU A 522 -19.22 16.43 -25.15
N LEU A 523 -18.24 15.64 -24.69
CA LEU A 523 -16.95 16.16 -24.25
C LEU A 523 -16.09 16.61 -25.44
N GLY A 524 -16.14 15.88 -26.56
CA GLY A 524 -15.54 16.28 -27.84
C GLY A 524 -16.06 17.62 -28.34
N LEU A 525 -17.38 17.86 -28.27
CA LEU A 525 -17.97 19.18 -28.61
C LEU A 525 -17.43 20.30 -27.72
N LYS A 526 -17.24 20.06 -26.42
CA LYS A 526 -16.65 21.05 -25.52
C LYS A 526 -15.19 21.33 -25.84
N LEU A 527 -14.40 20.30 -26.17
CA LEU A 527 -12.98 20.44 -26.51
C LEU A 527 -12.76 21.16 -27.84
N ASN A 528 -13.67 20.98 -28.80
CA ASN A 528 -13.61 21.64 -30.11
C ASN A 528 -14.06 23.11 -30.07
N SER A 529 -14.62 23.58 -28.94
CA SER A 529 -15.04 24.97 -28.81
C SER A 529 -13.85 25.88 -28.51
N ASN A 530 -13.60 26.85 -29.39
CA ASN A 530 -12.53 27.84 -29.21
C ASN A 530 -12.75 28.70 -27.96
N LEU A 531 -14.00 29.05 -27.66
CA LEU A 531 -14.35 29.77 -26.43
C LEU A 531 -14.06 28.94 -25.18
N TYR A 532 -14.48 27.67 -25.15
CA TYR A 532 -14.24 26.79 -24.00
C TYR A 532 -12.75 26.50 -23.82
N LYS A 533 -12.02 26.21 -24.91
CA LYS A 533 -10.57 26.01 -24.91
C LYS A 533 -9.84 27.19 -24.28
N ASN A 534 -10.10 28.42 -24.74
CA ASN A 534 -9.46 29.61 -24.20
C ASN A 534 -9.88 29.93 -22.76
N LYS A 535 -11.15 29.72 -22.39
CA LYS A 535 -11.61 29.85 -20.99
C LYS A 535 -10.92 28.83 -20.07
N ASN A 536 -10.77 27.60 -20.52
CA ASN A 536 -10.11 26.53 -19.76
C ASN A 536 -8.61 26.79 -19.64
N ILE A 537 -7.98 27.33 -20.69
CA ILE A 537 -6.60 27.80 -20.64
C ILE A 537 -6.45 28.83 -19.52
N LEU A 538 -7.33 29.83 -19.45
CA LEU A 538 -7.29 30.88 -18.43
C LEU A 538 -7.58 30.37 -17.01
N SER A 539 -8.54 29.47 -16.83
CA SER A 539 -8.87 28.91 -15.51
C SER A 539 -7.74 28.04 -14.95
N THR A 540 -7.04 27.31 -15.82
CA THR A 540 -5.95 26.40 -15.43
C THR A 540 -4.57 27.05 -15.46
N ASN A 541 -4.42 28.23 -16.08
CA ASN A 541 -3.14 28.92 -16.31
C ASN A 541 -2.28 29.02 -15.04
N LEU A 542 -2.85 29.54 -13.95
CA LEU A 542 -2.13 29.73 -12.68
C LEU A 542 -1.69 28.40 -12.05
N TRP A 543 -2.54 27.37 -12.13
CA TRP A 543 -2.22 26.06 -11.57
C TRP A 543 -1.10 25.37 -12.35
N ARG A 544 -1.18 25.40 -13.68
CA ARG A 544 -0.15 24.85 -14.58
C ARG A 544 1.19 25.58 -14.41
N GLU A 545 1.14 26.91 -14.36
CA GLU A 545 2.30 27.77 -14.08
C GLU A 545 2.97 27.40 -12.75
N ASN A 546 2.20 27.27 -11.67
CA ASN A 546 2.73 26.92 -10.36
C ASN A 546 3.29 25.48 -10.31
N ALA A 547 2.68 24.55 -11.06
CA ALA A 547 3.17 23.18 -11.17
C ALA A 547 4.53 23.12 -11.86
N GLU A 548 4.72 23.80 -13.00
CA GLU A 548 6.02 23.87 -13.69
C GLU A 548 7.06 24.61 -12.83
N LYS A 549 6.71 25.73 -12.17
CA LYS A 549 7.61 26.42 -11.22
C LYS A 549 8.06 25.50 -10.08
N LYS A 550 7.19 24.62 -9.60
CA LYS A 550 7.53 23.64 -8.55
C LYS A 550 8.55 22.62 -9.05
N ILE A 551 8.50 22.22 -10.32
CA ILE A 551 9.49 21.32 -10.94
C ILE A 551 10.86 22.01 -10.99
N VAL A 552 10.94 23.25 -11.47
CA VAL A 552 12.21 24.02 -11.51
C VAL A 552 12.82 24.16 -10.11
N ASN A 553 12.00 24.46 -9.09
CA ASN A 553 12.47 24.51 -7.71
C ASN A 553 13.02 23.16 -7.21
N LYS A 554 12.38 22.04 -7.58
CA LYS A 554 12.88 20.70 -7.23
C LYS A 554 14.20 20.36 -7.93
N ILE A 555 14.36 20.73 -9.20
CA ILE A 555 15.61 20.54 -9.94
C ILE A 555 16.74 21.31 -9.26
N PHE A 556 16.51 22.59 -8.93
CA PHE A 556 17.45 23.40 -8.16
C PHE A 556 17.81 22.75 -6.82
N GLU A 557 16.82 22.34 -6.03
CA GLU A 557 17.06 21.64 -4.76
C GLU A 557 17.88 20.37 -4.97
N SER A 558 17.61 19.60 -6.03
CA SER A 558 18.35 18.39 -6.36
C SER A 558 19.83 18.68 -6.66
N LYS A 559 20.11 19.65 -7.54
CA LYS A 559 21.49 20.05 -7.88
C LYS A 559 22.27 20.54 -6.67
N ILE A 560 21.63 21.36 -5.83
CA ILE A 560 22.26 21.84 -4.59
C ILE A 560 22.52 20.69 -3.60
N ASN A 561 21.58 19.74 -3.47
CA ASN A 561 21.73 18.59 -2.59
C ASN A 561 22.83 17.63 -3.09
N GLU A 562 22.98 17.48 -4.39
CA GLU A 562 24.05 16.70 -5.02
C GLU A 562 25.41 17.36 -4.77
N ALA A 563 25.52 18.67 -5.02
CA ALA A 563 26.71 19.45 -4.69
C ALA A 563 27.09 19.36 -3.20
N GLN A 564 26.11 19.29 -2.28
CA GLN A 564 26.39 19.09 -0.86
C GLN A 564 26.97 17.70 -0.54
N LYS A 565 26.67 16.69 -1.34
CA LYS A 565 27.18 15.32 -1.12
C LYS A 565 28.53 15.10 -1.76
N SER A 566 28.74 15.67 -2.95
CA SER A 566 29.96 15.45 -3.74
C SER A 566 31.11 16.38 -3.32
N ILE A 567 30.80 17.62 -2.93
CA ILE A 567 31.81 18.65 -2.67
C ILE A 567 32.12 18.73 -1.17
N PRO A 568 33.40 18.61 -0.78
CA PRO A 568 33.78 18.59 0.62
C PRO A 568 33.83 19.96 1.30
N ILE A 569 34.07 19.93 2.61
CA ILE A 569 34.37 21.09 3.46
C ILE A 569 35.64 20.87 4.27
N GLU A 570 36.32 21.96 4.62
CA GLU A 570 37.55 21.95 5.39
C GLU A 570 37.32 21.40 6.81
N VAL A 571 38.30 20.65 7.31
CA VAL A 571 38.19 19.96 8.60
C VAL A 571 38.42 20.94 9.75
N ASN A 572 37.36 21.35 10.44
CA ASN A 572 37.49 22.04 11.73
C ASN A 572 37.79 21.05 12.85
N LYS A 573 38.77 21.36 13.72
CA LYS A 573 39.11 20.54 14.89
C LYS A 573 38.17 20.84 16.06
N GLY A 574 37.82 19.82 16.85
CA GLY A 574 37.20 19.97 18.17
C GLY A 574 35.67 20.12 18.20
N ILE A 575 34.98 20.14 17.04
CA ILE A 575 33.52 20.33 16.99
C ILE A 575 32.77 19.15 17.61
N LYS A 576 33.28 17.92 17.47
CA LYS A 576 32.58 16.71 17.94
C LYS A 576 32.24 16.73 19.43
N LEU A 577 33.17 17.14 20.28
CA LEU A 577 32.96 17.16 21.73
C LEU A 577 31.89 18.20 22.08
N TRP A 578 32.07 19.44 21.63
CA TRP A 578 31.14 20.54 21.89
C TRP A 578 29.74 20.30 21.30
N ALA A 579 29.63 19.73 20.10
CA ALA A 579 28.34 19.37 19.51
C ALA A 579 27.62 18.27 20.32
N THR A 580 28.36 17.34 20.93
CA THR A 580 27.78 16.28 21.77
C THR A 580 27.25 16.86 23.08
N ILE A 581 28.04 17.71 23.74
CA ILE A 581 27.68 18.36 25.02
C ILE A 581 26.49 19.31 24.81
N LEU A 582 26.61 20.25 23.87
CA LEU A 582 25.53 21.19 23.56
C LEU A 582 24.28 20.46 23.07
N GLY A 583 24.43 19.37 22.31
CA GLY A 583 23.31 18.55 21.85
C GLY A 583 22.59 17.79 22.96
N PHE A 584 23.23 17.59 24.11
CA PHE A 584 22.63 16.99 25.30
C PHE A 584 21.95 18.02 26.20
N ILE A 585 22.60 19.17 26.44
CA ILE A 585 22.07 20.20 27.36
C ILE A 585 20.97 21.02 26.66
N LEU A 586 21.24 21.50 25.44
CA LEU A 586 20.36 22.35 24.65
C LEU A 586 20.25 21.86 23.21
N PRO A 587 19.51 20.75 22.96
CA PRO A 587 19.19 20.27 21.63
C PRO A 587 18.77 21.39 20.66
N GLY A 588 19.34 21.40 19.46
CA GLY A 588 19.11 22.45 18.45
C GLY A 588 20.19 23.54 18.40
N LEU A 589 20.93 23.79 19.49
CA LEU A 589 22.08 24.70 19.45
C LEU A 589 23.21 24.22 18.52
N PRO A 590 23.64 22.94 18.52
CA PRO A 590 24.66 22.47 17.59
C PRO A 590 24.26 22.64 16.12
N GLU A 591 22.97 22.41 15.82
CA GLU A 591 22.40 22.62 14.49
C GLU A 591 22.54 24.05 13.99
N ILE A 592 22.35 25.04 14.88
CA ILE A 592 22.46 26.46 14.55
C ILE A 592 23.92 26.88 14.44
N LEU A 593 24.72 26.59 15.47
CA LEU A 593 26.08 27.12 15.61
C LEU A 593 27.08 26.44 14.67
N PHE A 594 27.04 25.11 14.58
CA PHE A 594 28.05 24.34 13.85
C PHE A 594 27.56 23.87 12.48
N PHE A 595 26.31 23.41 12.38
CA PHE A 595 25.82 22.76 11.15
C PHE A 595 25.10 23.71 10.19
N LYS A 596 24.82 24.94 10.61
CA LYS A 596 24.08 25.97 9.82
C LYS A 596 22.70 25.48 9.36
N GLN A 597 22.05 24.62 10.15
CA GLN A 597 20.72 24.06 9.93
C GLN A 597 19.66 24.84 10.73
N TYR A 598 19.53 26.13 10.46
CA TYR A 598 18.73 27.06 11.29
C TYR A 598 17.30 26.60 11.57
N LEU A 599 16.54 26.21 10.54
CA LEU A 599 15.14 25.82 10.73
C LEU A 599 14.98 24.57 11.60
N LYS A 600 15.83 23.55 11.38
CA LYS A 600 15.84 22.34 12.20
C LYS A 600 16.24 22.67 13.64
N GLY A 601 17.29 23.47 13.81
CA GLY A 601 17.78 23.85 15.13
C GLY A 601 16.77 24.69 15.92
N ILE A 602 16.07 25.63 15.29
CA ILE A 602 15.00 26.43 15.93
C ILE A 602 13.85 25.54 16.40
N LEU A 603 13.38 24.61 15.55
CA LEU A 603 12.31 23.69 15.93
C LEU A 603 12.71 22.79 17.11
N MET A 604 13.95 22.30 17.12
CA MET A 604 14.49 21.53 18.25
C MET A 604 14.64 22.37 19.51
N LEU A 605 15.08 23.63 19.39
CA LEU A 605 15.18 24.55 20.53
C LEU A 605 13.80 24.85 21.14
N LEU A 606 12.77 25.09 20.32
CA LEU A 606 11.40 25.29 20.83
C LEU A 606 10.93 24.09 21.64
N PHE A 607 11.19 22.87 21.15
CA PHE A 607 10.86 21.66 21.91
C PHE A 607 11.74 21.48 23.15
N THR A 608 13.00 21.89 23.10
CA THR A 608 13.91 21.90 24.26
C THR A 608 13.41 22.82 25.37
N VAL A 609 12.94 24.02 25.01
CA VAL A 609 12.31 24.96 25.95
C VAL A 609 11.10 24.29 26.58
N PHE A 610 10.26 23.60 25.81
CA PHE A 610 9.13 22.84 26.35
C PHE A 610 9.58 21.69 27.29
N VAL A 611 10.63 20.95 26.96
CA VAL A 611 11.16 19.88 27.82
C VAL A 611 11.64 20.43 29.17
N TRP A 612 12.48 21.47 29.15
CA TRP A 612 13.06 22.07 30.36
C TRP A 612 12.07 22.90 31.17
N SER A 613 11.16 23.61 30.51
CA SER A 613 10.17 24.45 31.18
C SER A 613 8.93 23.69 31.62
N PHE A 614 8.58 22.55 31.01
CA PHE A 614 7.34 21.85 31.30
C PHE A 614 7.57 20.41 31.71
N LEU A 615 8.10 19.55 30.83
CA LEU A 615 8.16 18.11 31.09
C LEU A 615 9.01 17.76 32.32
N ILE A 616 10.23 18.29 32.43
CA ILE A 616 11.12 17.99 33.56
C ILE A 616 10.56 18.54 34.89
N PRO A 617 10.15 19.82 35.00
CA PRO A 617 9.60 20.31 36.26
C PRO A 617 8.25 19.67 36.62
N PHE A 618 7.43 19.32 35.63
CA PHE A 618 6.22 18.52 35.86
C PHE A 618 6.58 17.16 36.48
N SER A 619 7.54 16.45 35.89
CA SER A 619 8.01 15.16 36.41
C SER A 619 8.57 15.25 37.83
N LEU A 620 9.12 16.40 38.21
CA LEU A 620 9.65 16.65 39.56
C LEU A 620 8.59 17.20 40.54
N GLY A 621 7.34 17.39 40.09
CA GLY A 621 6.22 17.77 40.95
C GLY A 621 6.00 19.28 41.12
N PHE A 622 6.69 20.14 40.38
CA PHE A 622 6.60 21.60 40.55
C PHE A 622 5.23 22.20 40.20
N TYR A 623 4.51 21.61 39.24
CA TYR A 623 3.26 22.19 38.72
C TYR A 623 1.98 21.61 39.34
N TRP A 624 2.04 20.41 39.93
CA TRP A 624 0.83 19.72 40.38
C TRP A 624 0.98 19.17 41.79
N SER A 625 0.60 20.00 42.78
CA SER A 625 0.73 19.72 44.21
C SER A 625 0.02 18.45 44.69
N LYS A 626 -1.10 18.09 44.04
CA LYS A 626 -1.91 16.88 44.33
C LYS A 626 -1.27 15.56 43.86
N MET A 627 -0.29 15.60 42.96
CA MET A 627 0.39 14.41 42.43
C MET A 627 1.85 14.33 42.87
N ASN A 628 2.49 15.47 43.15
CA ASN A 628 3.85 15.58 43.70
C ASN A 628 4.95 14.88 42.87
N GLY A 629 4.69 14.61 41.59
CA GLY A 629 5.67 14.08 40.64
C GLY A 629 6.29 12.73 41.02
N ILE A 630 7.55 12.52 40.63
CA ILE A 630 8.38 11.38 41.07
C ILE A 630 8.54 11.35 42.61
N PRO A 631 8.74 12.47 43.33
CA PRO A 631 8.82 12.44 44.79
C PRO A 631 7.58 11.86 45.49
N GLY A 632 6.37 12.18 45.01
CA GLY A 632 5.12 11.61 45.53
C GLY A 632 4.96 10.11 45.31
N PHE A 633 5.75 9.53 44.42
CA PHE A 633 5.74 8.10 44.14
C PHE A 633 6.43 7.29 45.27
N TYR A 634 7.29 7.93 46.06
CA TYR A 634 8.01 7.29 47.17
C TYR A 634 7.10 7.01 48.37
N ASP A 635 6.36 8.01 48.82
CA ASP A 635 5.55 7.95 50.05
C ASP A 635 4.04 7.82 49.79
N LEU A 636 3.62 7.84 48.51
CA LEU A 636 2.22 7.77 48.07
C LEU A 636 1.31 8.83 48.71
N GLY A 637 1.88 9.97 49.14
CA GLY A 637 1.14 11.04 49.82
C GLY A 637 0.91 10.83 51.31
N SER A 638 1.50 9.79 51.92
CA SER A 638 1.39 9.52 53.37
C SER A 638 1.93 10.65 54.25
N SER A 639 2.91 11.42 53.78
CA SER A 639 3.45 12.59 54.51
C SER A 639 2.54 13.82 54.49
N LYS A 640 1.51 13.85 53.62
CA LYS A 640 0.65 15.02 53.39
C LYS A 640 -0.69 14.91 54.11
N PHE A 641 -0.66 14.57 55.40
CA PHE A 641 -1.87 14.54 56.23
C PHE A 641 -2.50 15.94 56.33
N ASN A 642 -3.79 16.06 56.02
CA ASN A 642 -4.49 17.32 56.16
C ASN A 642 -5.05 17.44 57.59
N SER A 643 -4.31 18.13 58.45
CA SER A 643 -4.68 18.35 59.86
C SER A 643 -6.02 19.07 60.04
N GLN A 644 -6.45 19.89 59.07
CA GLN A 644 -7.73 20.62 59.15
C GLN A 644 -8.93 19.73 58.76
N ALA A 645 -8.73 18.76 57.86
CA ALA A 645 -9.79 17.88 57.38
C ALA A 645 -9.71 16.46 57.98
N GLY A 646 -8.77 16.20 58.88
CA GLY A 646 -8.56 14.90 59.52
C GLY A 646 -8.39 13.73 58.55
N SER A 647 -7.89 13.99 57.34
CA SER A 647 -7.93 13.02 56.23
C SER A 647 -6.60 12.92 55.49
N PHE A 648 -6.27 11.70 55.06
CA PHE A 648 -5.19 11.45 54.12
C PHE A 648 -5.64 11.72 52.68
N PRO A 649 -4.75 12.22 51.82
CA PRO A 649 -5.05 12.39 50.41
C PRO A 649 -5.05 11.03 49.71
N ASP A 650 -5.86 10.90 48.65
CA ASP A 650 -5.98 9.65 47.92
C ASP A 650 -4.67 9.28 47.19
N ALA A 651 -4.08 8.16 47.60
CA ALA A 651 -2.82 7.63 47.08
C ALA A 651 -2.86 7.36 45.57
N ARG A 652 -4.05 7.11 44.98
CA ARG A 652 -4.20 6.88 43.53
C ARG A 652 -3.70 8.07 42.70
N TYR A 653 -3.88 9.30 43.19
CA TYR A 653 -3.40 10.49 42.48
C TYR A 653 -1.87 10.54 42.42
N TYR A 654 -1.19 10.20 43.53
CA TYR A 654 0.26 10.15 43.60
C TYR A 654 0.85 9.00 42.79
N LEU A 655 0.18 7.85 42.79
CA LEU A 655 0.60 6.67 42.04
C LEU A 655 0.46 6.91 40.53
N PHE A 656 -0.70 7.38 40.07
CA PHE A 656 -0.93 7.74 38.66
C PHE A 656 -0.03 8.89 38.21
N GLY A 657 0.13 9.92 39.05
CA GLY A 657 0.97 11.07 38.80
C GLY A 657 2.45 10.73 38.71
N GLY A 658 2.93 9.84 39.58
CA GLY A 658 4.28 9.30 39.54
C GLY A 658 4.55 8.52 38.25
N VAL A 659 3.62 7.68 37.80
CA VAL A 659 3.75 6.95 36.53
C VAL A 659 3.86 7.91 35.33
N ILE A 660 2.98 8.91 35.24
CA ILE A 660 3.06 9.93 34.18
C ILE A 660 4.39 10.68 34.25
N SER A 661 4.82 11.02 35.46
CA SER A 661 6.07 11.73 35.70
C SER A 661 7.29 10.93 35.24
N VAL A 662 7.33 9.63 35.51
CA VAL A 662 8.37 8.72 35.02
C VAL A 662 8.34 8.62 33.49
N ILE A 663 7.16 8.56 32.87
CA ILE A 663 7.01 8.54 31.41
C ILE A 663 7.57 9.82 30.80
N PHE A 664 7.16 10.99 31.28
CA PHE A 664 7.65 12.29 30.77
C PHE A 664 9.15 12.48 31.01
N PHE A 665 9.66 12.05 32.15
CA PHE A 665 11.08 12.12 32.46
C PHE A 665 11.89 11.22 31.52
N SER A 666 11.41 10.00 31.29
CA SER A 666 12.02 9.04 30.36
C SER A 666 12.02 9.57 28.93
N ILE A 667 10.89 10.11 28.45
CA ILE A 667 10.79 10.73 27.11
C ILE A 667 11.77 11.89 26.99
N SER A 668 11.87 12.73 28.02
CA SER A 668 12.79 13.87 28.06
C SER A 668 14.24 13.41 27.97
N ILE A 669 14.66 12.45 28.80
CA ILE A 669 16.01 11.87 28.78
C ILE A 669 16.32 11.24 27.41
N ILE A 670 15.41 10.43 26.88
CA ILE A 670 15.56 9.78 25.57
C ILE A 670 15.76 10.86 24.48
N TYR A 671 14.99 11.94 24.51
CA TYR A 671 15.14 13.06 23.59
C TYR A 671 16.54 13.71 23.68
N LEU A 672 17.03 14.01 24.89
CA LEU A 672 18.36 14.61 25.10
C LEU A 672 19.48 13.69 24.57
N PHE A 673 19.39 12.38 24.84
CA PHE A 673 20.35 11.39 24.33
C PHE A 673 20.31 11.23 22.81
N ILE A 674 19.11 11.09 22.21
CA ILE A 674 18.96 10.96 20.76
C ILE A 674 19.49 12.20 20.05
N SER A 675 19.19 13.39 20.58
CA SER A 675 19.71 14.66 20.06
C SER A 675 21.24 14.69 20.11
N SER A 676 21.85 14.37 21.26
CA SER A 676 23.31 14.34 21.42
C SER A 676 23.99 13.34 20.47
N ILE A 677 23.43 12.14 20.31
CA ILE A 677 23.91 11.14 19.35
C ILE A 677 23.79 11.67 17.92
N GLY A 678 22.67 12.31 17.59
CA GLY A 678 22.44 12.94 16.28
C GLY A 678 23.46 14.02 15.97
N ALA A 679 23.68 14.96 16.90
CA ALA A 679 24.67 16.02 16.79
C ALA A 679 26.09 15.46 16.65
N ARG A 680 26.45 14.45 17.44
CA ARG A 680 27.75 13.77 17.34
C ARG A 680 27.97 13.12 15.98
N ARG A 681 26.94 12.50 15.39
CA ARG A 681 27.02 11.89 14.04
C ARG A 681 27.28 12.94 12.97
N VAL A 682 26.55 14.06 12.99
CA VAL A 682 26.74 15.15 12.02
C VAL A 682 28.09 15.84 12.21
N ALA A 683 28.51 16.09 13.46
CA ALA A 683 29.83 16.65 13.75
C ALA A 683 30.97 15.72 13.31
N THR A 684 30.82 14.40 13.51
CA THR A 684 31.80 13.42 13.01
C THR A 684 31.88 13.45 11.49
N ALA A 685 30.74 13.52 10.79
CA ALA A 685 30.70 13.64 9.34
C ALA A 685 31.35 14.95 8.86
N LEU A 686 31.18 16.06 9.59
CA LEU A 686 31.81 17.35 9.30
C LEU A 686 33.32 17.36 9.59
N GLU A 687 33.79 16.67 10.63
CA GLU A 687 35.24 16.46 10.87
C GLU A 687 35.87 15.52 9.84
N GLU A 688 35.09 14.56 9.33
CA GLU A 688 35.40 13.80 8.12
C GLU A 688 35.15 14.65 6.88
N GLY A 689 34.66 15.89 6.98
CA GLY A 689 34.62 16.83 5.90
C GLY A 689 33.47 16.69 4.89
N SER A 690 32.44 15.95 5.27
CA SER A 690 31.13 15.96 4.60
C SER A 690 30.37 17.23 4.96
N ARG A 691 29.66 17.83 4.01
CA ARG A 691 28.80 18.99 4.29
C ARG A 691 27.54 18.56 5.04
N PRO A 692 27.08 19.30 6.06
CA PRO A 692 25.81 19.03 6.71
C PRO A 692 24.64 19.14 5.72
N SER A 693 23.68 18.23 5.86
CA SER A 693 22.46 18.23 5.05
C SER A 693 21.66 19.53 5.22
N LYS A 694 21.07 20.06 4.15
CA LYS A 694 20.09 21.15 4.24
C LYS A 694 18.72 20.67 4.72
N TRP A 695 17.89 21.64 5.10
CA TRP A 695 16.47 21.43 5.39
C TRP A 695 15.70 20.70 4.27
N SER A 696 16.07 20.92 3.01
CA SER A 696 15.53 20.21 1.85
C SER A 696 15.58 18.69 2.01
N HIS A 697 16.68 18.15 2.55
CA HIS A 697 16.82 16.72 2.84
C HIS A 697 15.87 16.26 3.94
N THR A 698 15.76 17.02 5.02
CA THR A 698 14.85 16.72 6.13
C THR A 698 13.40 16.72 5.65
N LYS A 699 13.01 17.72 4.86
CA LYS A 699 11.69 17.82 4.25
C LYS A 699 11.40 16.65 3.29
N ARG A 700 12.37 16.25 2.46
CA ARG A 700 12.21 15.09 1.56
C ARG A 700 12.05 13.80 2.36
N TRP A 701 12.85 13.61 3.40
CA TRP A 701 12.74 12.45 4.28
C TRP A 701 11.38 12.42 5.01
N LEU A 702 10.93 13.55 5.57
CA LEU A 702 9.62 13.69 6.20
C LEU A 702 8.46 13.38 5.24
N ASN A 703 8.58 13.72 3.96
CA ASN A 703 7.57 13.43 2.95
C ASN A 703 7.61 11.97 2.44
N THR A 704 8.70 11.23 2.68
CA THR A 704 8.83 9.85 2.24
C THR A 704 8.78 8.90 3.43
N SER A 705 9.93 8.61 4.03
CA SER A 705 10.09 7.58 5.06
C SER A 705 9.72 8.07 6.46
N GLY A 706 9.78 9.38 6.70
CA GLY A 706 9.45 10.01 7.97
C GLY A 706 7.96 10.29 8.18
N PHE A 707 7.15 10.24 7.12
CA PHE A 707 5.73 10.58 7.17
C PHE A 707 4.93 9.69 8.15
N PRO A 708 5.08 8.34 8.14
CA PRO A 708 4.38 7.48 9.09
C PRO A 708 4.73 7.82 10.54
N TRP A 709 6.01 8.05 10.84
CA TRP A 709 6.48 8.41 12.18
C TRP A 709 5.88 9.73 12.67
N MET A 710 5.81 10.74 11.81
CA MET A 710 5.28 12.05 12.14
C MET A 710 3.80 12.01 12.51
N ILE A 711 2.99 11.23 11.78
CA ILE A 711 1.57 11.09 12.08
C ILE A 711 1.34 10.21 13.31
N SER A 712 2.12 9.14 13.45
CA SER A 712 1.97 8.21 14.57
C SER A 712 2.41 8.80 15.90
N ILE A 713 3.27 9.82 15.96
CA ILE A 713 3.81 10.34 17.23
C ILE A 713 2.71 10.82 18.20
N PHE A 714 1.67 11.46 17.68
CA PHE A 714 0.52 11.87 18.49
C PHE A 714 -0.26 10.67 19.01
N GLY A 715 -0.44 9.64 18.18
CA GLY A 715 -1.04 8.37 18.59
C GLY A 715 -0.24 7.66 19.67
N TRP A 716 1.09 7.59 19.55
CA TRP A 716 1.98 7.01 20.57
C TRP A 716 1.90 7.78 21.89
N PHE A 717 1.85 9.11 21.82
CA PHE A 717 1.65 9.95 23.00
C PHE A 717 0.33 9.64 23.71
N LEU A 718 -0.78 9.57 22.96
CA LEU A 718 -2.08 9.20 23.52
C LEU A 718 -2.09 7.77 24.08
N ILE A 719 -1.46 6.81 23.41
CA ILE A 719 -1.34 5.43 23.90
C ILE A 719 -0.56 5.39 25.22
N ALA A 720 0.56 6.13 25.31
CA ALA A 720 1.35 6.18 26.54
C ALA A 720 0.52 6.70 27.73
N PHE A 721 -0.31 7.72 27.52
CA PHE A 721 -1.08 8.34 28.59
C PHE A 721 -2.41 7.63 28.89
N ILE A 722 -3.18 7.24 27.88
CA ILE A 722 -4.52 6.68 28.03
C ILE A 722 -4.48 5.17 28.30
N VAL A 723 -3.48 4.46 27.78
CA VAL A 723 -3.39 3.00 27.88
C VAL A 723 -2.26 2.59 28.81
N VAL A 724 -1.03 3.01 28.55
CA VAL A 724 0.14 2.52 29.32
C VAL A 724 0.11 3.04 30.75
N ALA A 725 -0.16 4.32 30.98
CA ALA A 725 -0.14 4.88 32.34
C ALA A 725 -1.16 4.20 33.29
N PRO A 726 -2.45 4.00 32.93
CA PRO A 726 -3.39 3.28 33.79
C PRO A 726 -3.01 1.81 34.01
N ILE A 727 -2.48 1.12 32.99
CA ILE A 727 -2.03 -0.28 33.13
C ILE A 727 -0.88 -0.37 34.13
N VAL A 728 0.15 0.46 33.97
CA VAL A 728 1.30 0.47 34.89
C VAL A 728 0.85 0.85 36.30
N THR A 729 -0.06 1.82 36.43
CA THR A 729 -0.67 2.22 37.72
C THR A 729 -1.40 1.05 38.38
N SER A 730 -2.21 0.30 37.61
CA SER A 730 -2.91 -0.89 38.12
C SER A 730 -1.94 -1.98 38.57
N ILE A 731 -0.87 -2.24 37.81
CA ILE A 731 0.18 -3.20 38.21
C ILE A 731 0.84 -2.74 39.51
N LEU A 732 1.15 -1.46 39.64
CA LEU A 732 1.80 -0.91 40.84
C LEU A 732 0.90 -0.96 42.08
N ILE A 733 -0.41 -0.73 41.93
CA ILE A 733 -1.40 -0.93 43.02
C ILE A 733 -1.35 -2.37 43.56
N SER A 734 -1.01 -3.36 42.73
CA SER A 734 -0.86 -4.75 43.22
C SER A 734 0.31 -4.99 44.19
N PHE A 735 1.20 -4.01 44.36
CA PHE A 735 2.33 -4.05 45.30
C PHE A 735 2.12 -3.16 46.52
N THR A 736 0.91 -2.61 46.70
CA THR A 736 0.52 -1.80 47.86
C THR A 736 -0.51 -2.54 48.73
N ASP A 737 -0.81 -1.99 49.89
CA ASP A 737 -1.89 -2.43 50.80
C ASP A 737 -3.23 -1.71 50.53
N TYR A 738 -3.36 -1.09 49.35
CA TYR A 738 -4.55 -0.33 48.99
C TYR A 738 -5.81 -1.20 49.00
N GLY A 739 -6.84 -0.73 49.71
CA GLY A 739 -8.09 -1.44 49.88
C GLY A 739 -8.93 -0.82 50.98
N TYR A 740 -9.94 -1.54 51.44
CA TYR A 740 -10.95 -1.04 52.38
C TYR A 740 -10.41 -0.30 53.62
N LEU A 741 -9.30 -0.75 54.22
CA LEU A 741 -8.74 -0.11 55.43
C LEU A 741 -7.80 1.07 55.11
N HIS A 742 -7.06 0.97 54.01
CA HIS A 742 -6.05 1.95 53.58
C HIS A 742 -6.55 2.87 52.44
N GLU A 743 -7.87 3.06 52.31
CA GLU A 743 -8.45 4.03 51.38
C GLU A 743 -8.65 5.39 52.05
N ALA A 744 -8.42 6.49 51.34
CA ALA A 744 -8.70 7.82 51.88
C ALA A 744 -10.20 7.93 52.25
N PRO A 745 -10.57 8.50 53.41
CA PRO A 745 -9.72 9.32 54.29
C PRO A 745 -9.06 8.60 55.48
N THR A 746 -9.24 7.28 55.66
CA THR A 746 -8.99 6.60 56.95
C THR A 746 -7.51 6.40 57.28
N GLN A 747 -6.72 5.86 56.35
CA GLN A 747 -5.31 5.52 56.58
C GLN A 747 -4.46 5.77 55.31
N PRO A 748 -3.14 6.00 55.45
CA PRO A 748 -2.24 6.13 54.32
C PRO A 748 -1.97 4.77 53.66
N VAL A 749 -1.66 4.80 52.36
CA VAL A 749 -1.26 3.60 51.59
C VAL A 749 0.25 3.45 51.65
N HIS A 750 0.73 2.21 51.82
CA HIS A 750 2.14 1.88 51.84
C HIS A 750 2.54 0.89 50.75
N TRP A 751 3.82 0.95 50.37
CA TRP A 751 4.44 -0.06 49.54
C TRP A 751 4.73 -1.31 50.38
N VAL A 752 3.99 -2.39 50.16
CA VAL A 752 4.18 -3.67 50.86
C VAL A 752 4.91 -4.71 50.00
N GLY A 753 5.23 -4.37 48.74
CA GLY A 753 6.02 -5.19 47.83
C GLY A 753 5.36 -6.56 47.56
N LEU A 754 6.13 -7.63 47.74
CA LEU A 754 5.64 -9.00 47.49
C LEU A 754 4.74 -9.55 48.61
N LYS A 755 4.60 -8.86 49.74
CA LYS A 755 3.71 -9.29 50.84
C LYS A 755 2.26 -9.39 50.36
N GLN A 756 1.82 -8.46 49.50
CA GLN A 756 0.49 -8.48 48.88
C GLN A 756 0.29 -9.72 47.99
N TRP A 757 1.32 -10.09 47.22
CA TRP A 757 1.31 -11.30 46.39
C TRP A 757 1.34 -12.59 47.23
N GLY A 758 1.83 -12.54 48.47
CA GLY A 758 1.79 -13.64 49.44
C GLY A 758 0.40 -13.90 50.04
N LEU A 759 -0.54 -12.93 49.96
CA LEU A 759 -1.89 -13.09 50.52
C LEU A 759 -2.66 -14.27 49.93
N TRP A 760 -2.34 -14.66 48.70
CA TRP A 760 -2.89 -15.86 48.07
C TRP A 760 -2.78 -17.10 48.96
N TRP A 761 -1.69 -17.25 49.72
CA TRP A 761 -1.49 -18.44 50.56
C TRP A 761 -2.33 -18.41 51.83
N GLN A 762 -2.65 -17.21 52.32
CA GLN A 762 -3.55 -17.02 53.45
C GLN A 762 -5.00 -17.24 53.00
N LEU A 763 -5.40 -16.59 51.91
CA LEU A 763 -6.74 -16.66 51.34
C LEU A 763 -7.08 -18.05 50.78
N ARG A 764 -6.07 -18.87 50.43
CA ARG A 764 -6.26 -20.29 50.08
C ARG A 764 -7.03 -21.06 51.15
N LYS A 765 -6.85 -20.73 52.44
CA LYS A 765 -7.56 -21.39 53.55
C LYS A 765 -9.05 -21.04 53.59
N ASN A 766 -9.46 -19.96 52.92
CA ASN A 766 -10.82 -19.45 52.88
C ASN A 766 -11.54 -19.79 51.55
N ASP A 767 -11.26 -20.95 50.96
CA ASP A 767 -11.86 -21.42 49.69
C ASP A 767 -11.52 -20.59 48.43
N LEU A 768 -10.43 -19.82 48.43
CA LEU A 768 -10.02 -19.02 47.25
C LEU A 768 -9.81 -19.89 46.00
N LEU A 769 -9.23 -21.09 46.15
CA LEU A 769 -9.00 -22.00 45.02
C LEU A 769 -10.32 -22.50 44.43
N LEU A 770 -11.33 -22.73 45.26
CA LEU A 770 -12.66 -23.13 44.81
C LEU A 770 -13.30 -22.00 44.00
N SER A 771 -13.32 -20.78 44.54
CA SER A 771 -13.86 -19.60 43.84
C SER A 771 -13.13 -19.34 42.51
N LEU A 772 -11.80 -19.37 42.52
CA LEU A 772 -10.97 -19.22 41.32
C LEU A 772 -11.26 -20.31 40.27
N SER A 773 -11.39 -21.57 40.68
CA SER A 773 -11.68 -22.66 39.76
C SER A 773 -13.06 -22.53 39.09
N ARG A 774 -14.08 -22.06 39.85
CA ARG A 774 -15.43 -21.78 39.34
C ARG A 774 -15.40 -20.69 38.28
N VAL A 775 -14.73 -19.56 38.58
CA VAL A 775 -14.64 -18.40 37.70
C VAL A 775 -13.77 -18.68 36.48
N LEU A 776 -12.59 -19.30 36.63
CA LEU A 776 -11.72 -19.64 35.51
C LEU A 776 -12.35 -20.71 34.61
N GLY A 777 -12.97 -21.75 35.20
CA GLY A 777 -13.66 -22.80 34.45
C GLY A 777 -14.77 -22.23 33.59
N TRP A 778 -15.62 -21.37 34.18
CA TRP A 778 -16.65 -20.67 33.41
C TRP A 778 -16.06 -19.70 32.40
N SER A 779 -15.07 -18.88 32.76
CA SER A 779 -14.42 -17.93 31.84
C SER A 779 -13.86 -18.61 30.60
N PHE A 780 -13.28 -19.81 30.76
CA PHE A 780 -12.77 -20.60 29.64
C PHE A 780 -13.90 -21.10 28.72
N ILE A 781 -14.95 -21.70 29.30
CA ILE A 781 -16.14 -22.16 28.56
C ILE A 781 -16.79 -20.98 27.82
N TRP A 782 -17.08 -19.90 28.55
CA TRP A 782 -17.59 -18.64 28.03
C TRP A 782 -16.76 -18.15 26.84
N THR A 783 -15.45 -18.01 27.01
CA THR A 783 -14.57 -17.46 25.97
C THR A 783 -14.59 -18.32 24.71
N ILE A 784 -14.56 -19.65 24.85
CA ILE A 784 -14.59 -20.58 23.71
C ILE A 784 -15.91 -20.43 22.96
N PHE A 785 -17.05 -20.57 23.63
CA PHE A 785 -18.35 -20.56 22.97
C PHE A 785 -18.72 -19.17 22.43
N SER A 786 -18.47 -18.11 23.21
CA SER A 786 -18.69 -16.71 22.81
C SER A 786 -17.71 -16.19 21.77
N THR A 787 -16.75 -17.02 21.34
CA THR A 787 -15.86 -16.75 20.20
C THR A 787 -16.25 -17.61 19.01
N ILE A 788 -16.33 -18.94 19.18
CA ILE A 788 -16.55 -19.89 18.07
C ILE A 788 -17.94 -19.70 17.45
N LEU A 789 -18.99 -19.53 18.26
CA LEU A 789 -20.36 -19.40 17.76
C LEU A 789 -20.55 -18.14 16.90
N PRO A 790 -20.21 -16.92 17.37
CA PRO A 790 -20.34 -15.72 16.54
C PRO A 790 -19.41 -15.73 15.33
N ILE A 791 -18.20 -16.32 15.42
CA ILE A 791 -17.33 -16.49 14.25
C ILE A 791 -17.99 -17.37 13.20
N SER A 792 -18.49 -18.53 13.62
CA SER A 792 -19.12 -19.50 12.72
C SER A 792 -20.35 -18.89 12.06
N LEU A 793 -21.22 -18.26 12.83
CA LEU A 793 -22.42 -17.60 12.33
C LEU A 793 -22.09 -16.44 11.40
N GLY A 794 -21.14 -15.58 11.77
CA GLY A 794 -20.70 -14.45 10.95
C GLY A 794 -20.11 -14.88 9.61
N ILE A 795 -19.28 -15.93 9.60
CA ILE A 795 -18.73 -16.52 8.36
C ILE A 795 -19.84 -17.09 7.49
N ILE A 796 -20.74 -17.91 8.06
CA ILE A 796 -21.85 -18.54 7.32
C ILE A 796 -22.72 -17.45 6.68
N LEU A 797 -23.17 -16.47 7.46
CA LEU A 797 -24.01 -15.38 6.94
C LEU A 797 -23.29 -14.53 5.91
N ALA A 798 -21.98 -14.27 6.07
CA ALA A 798 -21.21 -13.48 5.12
C ALA A 798 -21.04 -14.22 3.78
N VAL A 799 -20.78 -15.52 3.81
CA VAL A 799 -20.69 -16.36 2.61
C VAL A 799 -22.04 -16.42 1.89
N LEU A 800 -23.14 -16.61 2.64
CA LEU A 800 -24.49 -16.60 2.09
C LEU A 800 -24.81 -15.25 1.45
N ALA A 801 -24.64 -14.14 2.17
CA ALA A 801 -24.95 -12.79 1.70
C ALA A 801 -24.07 -12.32 0.51
N ASN A 802 -22.93 -12.98 0.26
CA ASN A 802 -22.08 -12.71 -0.91
C ASN A 802 -22.40 -13.62 -2.12
N ASN A 803 -23.12 -14.72 -1.94
CA ASN A 803 -23.46 -15.67 -3.01
C ASN A 803 -24.32 -15.03 -4.12
N HIS A 804 -23.94 -15.16 -5.39
CA HIS A 804 -24.63 -14.58 -6.56
C HIS A 804 -26.09 -15.01 -6.72
N ARG A 805 -26.50 -16.15 -6.14
CA ARG A 805 -27.87 -16.68 -6.24
C ARG A 805 -28.89 -15.94 -5.38
N ILE A 806 -28.46 -15.25 -4.32
CA ILE A 806 -29.37 -14.54 -3.42
C ILE A 806 -29.82 -13.22 -4.05
N ARG A 807 -31.14 -13.04 -4.17
CA ARG A 807 -31.79 -11.77 -4.55
C ARG A 807 -32.04 -10.92 -3.29
N GLY A 808 -32.03 -9.59 -3.42
CA GLY A 808 -32.27 -8.71 -2.27
C GLY A 808 -31.11 -8.56 -1.28
N LYS A 809 -29.86 -8.87 -1.68
CA LYS A 809 -28.67 -8.87 -0.79
C LYS A 809 -28.49 -7.62 0.08
N LYS A 810 -28.86 -6.45 -0.42
CA LYS A 810 -28.76 -5.19 0.32
C LYS A 810 -29.65 -5.19 1.56
N PHE A 811 -30.86 -5.73 1.45
CA PHE A 811 -31.81 -5.83 2.55
C PHE A 811 -31.32 -6.79 3.63
N PHE A 812 -30.89 -8.01 3.24
CA PHE A 812 -30.33 -8.98 4.19
C PHE A 812 -29.06 -8.45 4.89
N ARG A 813 -28.16 -7.77 4.15
CA ARG A 813 -26.99 -7.13 4.76
C ARG A 813 -27.37 -6.07 5.78
N LEU A 814 -28.40 -5.27 5.49
CA LEU A 814 -28.89 -4.26 6.43
C LEU A 814 -29.35 -4.93 7.72
N ILE A 815 -30.21 -5.94 7.63
CA ILE A 815 -30.73 -6.69 8.79
C ILE A 815 -29.59 -7.32 9.61
N PHE A 816 -28.66 -8.02 8.97
CA PHE A 816 -27.58 -8.72 9.67
C PHE A 816 -26.57 -7.79 10.37
N ILE A 817 -26.53 -6.50 9.98
CA ILE A 817 -25.65 -5.50 10.63
C ILE A 817 -26.35 -4.83 11.82
N LEU A 818 -27.69 -4.87 11.91
CA LEU A 818 -28.47 -4.18 12.94
C LEU A 818 -27.99 -4.46 14.39
N PRO A 819 -27.68 -5.71 14.80
CA PRO A 819 -27.25 -5.97 16.18
C PRO A 819 -25.99 -5.21 16.59
N TRP A 820 -25.11 -4.91 15.63
CA TRP A 820 -23.89 -4.14 15.87
C TRP A 820 -24.10 -2.62 15.67
N ALA A 821 -25.09 -2.22 14.86
CA ALA A 821 -25.40 -0.82 14.63
C ALA A 821 -25.98 -0.11 15.87
N ILE A 822 -26.65 -0.87 16.75
CA ILE A 822 -27.20 -0.37 18.01
C ILE A 822 -26.13 -0.49 19.10
N PRO A 823 -25.87 0.56 19.91
CA PRO A 823 -24.92 0.50 21.01
C PRO A 823 -25.20 -0.67 21.97
N ALA A 824 -24.15 -1.45 22.28
CA ALA A 824 -24.29 -2.71 23.02
C ALA A 824 -24.96 -2.54 24.39
N PHE A 825 -24.72 -1.44 25.11
CA PHE A 825 -25.31 -1.22 26.43
C PHE A 825 -26.84 -1.09 26.37
N VAL A 826 -27.39 -0.45 25.33
CA VAL A 826 -28.84 -0.31 25.13
C VAL A 826 -29.44 -1.69 24.87
N THR A 827 -28.82 -2.42 23.94
CA THR A 827 -29.21 -3.77 23.56
C THR A 827 -29.22 -4.74 24.74
N LEU A 828 -28.12 -4.78 25.51
CA LEU A 828 -27.98 -5.68 26.66
C LEU A 828 -28.98 -5.34 27.77
N SER A 829 -29.19 -4.05 28.03
CA SER A 829 -30.17 -3.59 29.04
C SER A 829 -31.60 -3.93 28.63
N PHE A 830 -31.93 -3.78 27.35
CA PHE A 830 -33.22 -4.18 26.79
C PHE A 830 -33.43 -5.70 26.91
N LEU A 831 -32.47 -6.50 26.42
CA LEU A 831 -32.57 -7.95 26.49
C LEU A 831 -32.67 -8.45 27.92
N ARG A 832 -31.93 -7.86 28.87
CA ARG A 832 -32.06 -8.22 30.29
C ARG A 832 -33.50 -8.07 30.77
N LYS A 833 -34.14 -6.92 30.51
CA LYS A 833 -35.54 -6.68 30.85
C LYS A 833 -36.47 -7.68 30.14
N SER A 834 -36.22 -7.98 28.87
CA SER A 834 -37.01 -8.94 28.10
C SER A 834 -36.98 -10.37 28.65
N PHE A 835 -35.86 -10.78 29.25
CA PHE A 835 -35.66 -12.12 29.82
C PHE A 835 -35.84 -12.17 31.35
N MET A 836 -36.39 -11.12 31.99
CA MET A 836 -36.74 -11.17 33.41
C MET A 836 -37.81 -12.24 33.70
N ALA A 837 -37.83 -12.72 34.94
CA ALA A 837 -38.78 -13.72 35.40
C ALA A 837 -40.22 -13.18 35.52
N GLY A 838 -41.20 -14.09 35.50
CA GLY A 838 -42.63 -13.78 35.59
C GLY A 838 -43.18 -12.99 34.40
N ASP A 839 -44.31 -12.33 34.61
CA ASP A 839 -45.06 -11.57 33.58
C ASP A 839 -44.40 -10.24 33.19
N THR A 840 -43.34 -9.86 33.92
CA THR A 840 -42.55 -8.65 33.64
C THR A 840 -41.60 -8.84 32.46
N GLY A 841 -41.29 -10.08 32.08
CA GLY A 841 -40.42 -10.42 30.95
C GLY A 841 -41.18 -10.53 29.63
N TYR A 842 -40.84 -9.68 28.66
CA TYR A 842 -41.47 -9.69 27.33
C TYR A 842 -41.39 -11.04 26.61
N ILE A 843 -40.31 -11.81 26.82
CA ILE A 843 -40.14 -13.12 26.16
C ILE A 843 -41.10 -14.16 26.74
N ASN A 844 -41.25 -14.21 28.07
CA ASN A 844 -42.21 -15.12 28.71
C ASN A 844 -43.63 -14.78 28.27
N PHE A 845 -43.99 -13.49 28.25
CA PHE A 845 -45.29 -13.03 27.76
C PHE A 845 -45.59 -13.50 26.32
N VAL A 846 -44.63 -13.35 25.40
CA VAL A 846 -44.79 -13.80 24.01
C VAL A 846 -44.87 -15.32 23.90
N LEU A 847 -44.03 -16.06 24.60
CA LEU A 847 -44.03 -17.53 24.55
C LEU A 847 -45.32 -18.13 25.13
N MET A 848 -45.84 -17.55 26.21
CA MET A 848 -47.14 -17.94 26.79
C MET A 848 -48.30 -17.59 25.85
N SER A 849 -48.28 -16.40 25.23
CA SER A 849 -49.31 -15.98 24.26
C SER A 849 -49.34 -16.89 23.01
N LEU A 850 -48.18 -17.39 22.59
CA LEU A 850 -48.05 -18.35 21.48
C LEU A 850 -48.31 -19.81 21.90
N HIS A 851 -48.66 -20.07 23.16
CA HIS A 851 -48.88 -21.42 23.72
C HIS A 851 -47.66 -22.36 23.52
N LEU A 852 -46.45 -21.79 23.55
CA LEU A 852 -45.19 -22.54 23.46
C LEU A 852 -44.68 -22.98 24.84
N ILE A 853 -45.14 -22.32 25.92
CA ILE A 853 -44.86 -22.67 27.32
C ILE A 853 -46.13 -22.46 28.16
N ASP A 854 -46.35 -23.35 29.13
CA ASP A 854 -47.50 -23.26 30.04
C ASP A 854 -47.22 -22.43 31.29
N GLN A 855 -45.94 -22.22 31.62
CA GLN A 855 -45.49 -21.50 32.82
C GLN A 855 -44.30 -20.59 32.49
N PRO A 856 -44.18 -19.41 33.13
CA PRO A 856 -43.09 -18.48 32.88
C PRO A 856 -41.75 -19.10 33.28
N VAL A 857 -40.78 -19.06 32.37
CA VAL A 857 -39.45 -19.62 32.60
C VAL A 857 -38.58 -18.59 33.30
N ASP A 858 -37.93 -19.00 34.40
CA ASP A 858 -36.93 -18.17 35.04
C ASP A 858 -35.56 -18.31 34.35
N TRP A 859 -35.33 -17.43 33.38
CA TRP A 859 -34.15 -17.48 32.51
C TRP A 859 -32.86 -17.03 33.19
N LEU A 860 -32.95 -16.09 34.13
CA LEU A 860 -31.81 -15.41 34.74
C LEU A 860 -31.47 -15.95 36.14
N ASN A 861 -32.41 -16.58 36.85
CA ASN A 861 -32.14 -17.14 38.18
C ASN A 861 -31.73 -18.62 38.17
N ASP A 862 -31.83 -19.31 37.04
CA ASP A 862 -31.29 -20.67 36.85
C ASP A 862 -29.86 -20.63 36.27
N ILE A 863 -28.92 -21.36 36.90
CA ILE A 863 -27.50 -21.34 36.52
C ILE A 863 -27.29 -21.78 35.06
N THR A 864 -27.94 -22.86 34.63
CA THR A 864 -27.72 -23.44 33.31
C THR A 864 -28.35 -22.55 32.24
N LYS A 865 -29.59 -22.09 32.47
CA LYS A 865 -30.31 -21.21 31.55
C LYS A 865 -29.59 -19.87 31.40
N ALA A 866 -29.15 -19.25 32.50
CA ALA A 866 -28.43 -17.98 32.46
C ALA A 866 -27.12 -18.09 31.65
N ARG A 867 -26.35 -19.17 31.86
CA ARG A 867 -25.11 -19.47 31.13
C ARG A 867 -25.33 -19.67 29.63
N VAL A 868 -26.34 -20.45 29.24
CA VAL A 868 -26.68 -20.66 27.83
C VAL A 868 -27.16 -19.35 27.20
N LEU A 869 -28.03 -18.63 27.89
CA LEU A 869 -28.63 -17.40 27.39
C LEU A 869 -27.59 -16.29 27.18
N VAL A 870 -26.65 -16.10 28.11
CA VAL A 870 -25.62 -15.07 27.95
C VAL A 870 -24.70 -15.37 26.76
N ILE A 871 -24.41 -16.65 26.47
CA ILE A 871 -23.65 -17.06 25.27
C ILE A 871 -24.45 -16.75 23.99
N LEU A 872 -25.75 -17.02 23.98
CA LEU A 872 -26.62 -16.74 22.83
C LEU A 872 -26.73 -15.24 22.55
N VAL A 873 -26.93 -14.43 23.60
CA VAL A 873 -26.97 -12.97 23.50
C VAL A 873 -25.64 -12.43 22.97
N GLN A 874 -24.51 -12.90 23.51
CA GLN A 874 -23.20 -12.53 23.02
C GLN A 874 -22.96 -12.95 21.56
N THR A 875 -23.45 -14.14 21.18
CA THR A 875 -23.39 -14.61 19.80
C THR A 875 -24.17 -13.68 18.88
N TRP A 876 -25.39 -13.30 19.28
CA TRP A 876 -26.26 -12.41 18.51
C TRP A 876 -25.66 -11.01 18.29
N ILE A 877 -24.96 -10.46 19.28
CA ILE A 877 -24.29 -9.15 19.15
C ILE A 877 -23.01 -9.28 18.30
N ALA A 878 -22.16 -10.26 18.61
CA ALA A 878 -20.82 -10.33 18.02
C ALA A 878 -20.78 -10.87 16.58
N TYR A 879 -21.77 -11.68 16.16
CA TYR A 879 -21.75 -12.21 14.79
C TYR A 879 -21.82 -11.10 13.74
N ALA A 880 -22.52 -10.00 14.02
CA ALA A 880 -22.74 -8.90 13.08
C ALA A 880 -21.43 -8.17 12.73
N TRP A 881 -20.56 -7.96 13.72
CA TRP A 881 -19.20 -7.45 13.52
C TRP A 881 -18.37 -8.40 12.64
N ILE A 882 -18.39 -9.70 12.97
CA ILE A 882 -17.62 -10.70 12.23
C ILE A 882 -18.15 -10.86 10.79
N PHE A 883 -19.46 -10.80 10.61
CA PHE A 883 -20.13 -10.77 9.32
C PHE A 883 -19.61 -9.63 8.44
N MET A 884 -19.51 -8.41 8.99
CA MET A 884 -19.01 -7.24 8.27
C MET A 884 -17.53 -7.42 7.87
N LEU A 885 -16.71 -7.85 8.84
CA LEU A 885 -15.29 -8.11 8.66
C LEU A 885 -15.01 -9.17 7.59
N VAL A 886 -15.71 -10.31 7.65
CA VAL A 886 -15.60 -11.39 6.68
C VAL A 886 -16.10 -10.96 5.31
N THR A 887 -17.19 -10.19 5.24
CA THR A 887 -17.72 -9.67 3.97
C THR A 887 -16.72 -8.76 3.26
N GLY A 888 -15.95 -7.95 4.00
CA GLY A 888 -14.87 -7.14 3.44
C GLY A 888 -13.71 -8.01 2.92
N ASN A 889 -13.25 -8.98 3.72
CA ASN A 889 -12.14 -9.85 3.36
C ASN A 889 -12.46 -10.81 2.19
N LEU A 890 -13.71 -11.29 2.08
CA LEU A 890 -14.14 -12.12 0.96
C LEU A 890 -13.98 -11.43 -0.40
N GLN A 891 -14.04 -10.09 -0.45
CA GLN A 891 -13.85 -9.33 -1.69
C GLN A 891 -12.39 -9.29 -2.16
N SER A 892 -11.44 -9.55 -1.27
CA SER A 892 -10.01 -9.59 -1.60
C SER A 892 -9.57 -10.87 -2.30
N ILE A 893 -10.39 -11.94 -2.24
CA ILE A 893 -10.08 -13.22 -2.87
C ILE A 893 -10.38 -13.12 -4.38
N PRO A 894 -9.38 -13.28 -5.28
CA PRO A 894 -9.59 -13.19 -6.73
C PRO A 894 -10.61 -14.21 -7.23
N LYS A 895 -11.46 -13.80 -8.18
CA LYS A 895 -12.49 -14.68 -8.78
C LYS A 895 -11.87 -15.82 -9.58
N ASP A 896 -10.72 -15.58 -10.19
CA ASP A 896 -10.00 -16.51 -11.06
C ASP A 896 -9.68 -17.83 -10.33
N ILE A 897 -9.47 -17.79 -9.00
CA ILE A 897 -9.22 -18.99 -8.18
C ILE A 897 -10.48 -19.86 -8.08
N TYR A 898 -11.66 -19.24 -7.98
CA TYR A 898 -12.94 -19.94 -7.97
C TYR A 898 -13.29 -20.52 -9.35
N GLU A 899 -12.95 -19.79 -10.41
CA GLU A 899 -13.13 -20.25 -11.79
C GLU A 899 -12.22 -21.43 -12.11
N ALA A 900 -10.94 -21.36 -11.73
CA ALA A 900 -10.00 -22.47 -11.86
C ALA A 900 -10.48 -23.72 -11.11
N GLY A 901 -10.91 -23.57 -9.85
CA GLY A 901 -11.47 -24.70 -9.08
C GLY A 901 -12.75 -25.28 -9.70
N SER A 902 -13.58 -24.45 -10.32
CA SER A 902 -14.79 -24.90 -11.02
C SER A 902 -14.46 -25.65 -12.32
N ILE A 903 -13.42 -25.23 -13.05
CA ILE A 903 -12.88 -25.93 -14.22
C ILE A 903 -12.33 -27.31 -13.82
N ASP A 904 -11.71 -27.42 -12.64
CA ASP A 904 -11.25 -28.67 -12.04
C ASP A 904 -12.39 -29.54 -11.45
N GLY A 905 -13.65 -29.09 -11.55
CA GLY A 905 -14.84 -29.84 -11.12
C GLY A 905 -15.19 -29.72 -9.64
N ALA A 906 -14.57 -28.78 -8.90
CA ALA A 906 -14.85 -28.59 -7.48
C ALA A 906 -16.28 -28.04 -7.26
N LYS A 907 -17.04 -28.70 -6.38
CA LYS A 907 -18.41 -28.28 -6.00
C LYS A 907 -18.37 -27.20 -4.91
N GLY A 908 -19.47 -26.46 -4.72
CA GLY A 908 -19.53 -25.34 -3.76
C GLY A 908 -19.04 -25.64 -2.33
N ARG A 909 -19.35 -26.83 -1.78
CA ARG A 909 -18.83 -27.27 -0.47
C ARG A 909 -17.30 -27.48 -0.49
N GLN A 910 -16.78 -28.04 -1.57
CA GLN A 910 -15.35 -28.27 -1.77
C GLN A 910 -14.59 -26.95 -1.97
N LEU A 911 -15.15 -26.02 -2.76
CA LEU A 911 -14.63 -24.66 -2.92
C LEU A 911 -14.59 -23.93 -1.58
N PHE A 912 -15.63 -24.07 -0.74
CA PHE A 912 -15.67 -23.43 0.57
C PHE A 912 -14.58 -23.97 1.51
N PHE A 913 -14.53 -25.28 1.77
CA PHE A 913 -13.58 -25.85 2.74
C PHE A 913 -12.13 -25.88 2.24
N SER A 914 -11.90 -25.97 0.92
CA SER A 914 -10.56 -26.10 0.36
C SER A 914 -9.93 -24.78 -0.08
N LEU A 915 -10.75 -23.76 -0.40
CA LEU A 915 -10.26 -22.47 -0.91
C LEU A 915 -10.74 -21.29 -0.04
N THR A 916 -12.06 -21.10 0.09
CA THR A 916 -12.61 -19.91 0.76
C THR A 916 -12.21 -19.84 2.22
N LEU A 917 -12.51 -20.89 2.99
CA LEU A 917 -12.32 -20.90 4.44
C LEU A 917 -10.83 -20.82 4.82
N PRO A 918 -9.89 -21.59 4.22
CA PRO A 918 -8.47 -21.45 4.53
C PRO A 918 -7.92 -20.07 4.18
N SER A 919 -8.27 -19.53 3.00
CA SER A 919 -7.81 -18.20 2.57
C SER A 919 -8.37 -17.09 3.46
N LEU A 920 -9.64 -17.20 3.82
CA LEU A 920 -10.31 -16.26 4.72
C LEU A 920 -9.67 -16.31 6.12
N LEU A 921 -9.50 -17.50 6.71
CA LEU A 921 -8.92 -17.68 8.04
C LEU A 921 -7.50 -17.11 8.11
N LEU A 922 -6.68 -17.25 7.06
CA LEU A 922 -5.35 -16.62 7.02
C LEU A 922 -5.43 -15.08 7.07
N ALA A 923 -6.40 -14.48 6.37
CA ALA A 923 -6.60 -13.05 6.36
C ALA A 923 -7.16 -12.51 7.69
N ILE A 924 -8.11 -13.23 8.31
CA ILE A 924 -8.82 -12.75 9.50
C ILE A 924 -8.25 -13.27 10.82
N ALA A 925 -7.31 -14.22 10.82
CA ALA A 925 -6.74 -14.82 12.03
C ALA A 925 -6.30 -13.81 13.11
N PRO A 926 -5.58 -12.72 12.78
CA PRO A 926 -5.22 -11.69 13.77
C PRO A 926 -6.43 -11.08 14.48
N MET A 927 -7.53 -10.89 13.74
CA MET A 927 -8.77 -10.32 14.25
C MET A 927 -9.54 -11.35 15.09
N LEU A 928 -9.49 -12.64 14.73
CA LEU A 928 -10.07 -13.72 15.54
C LEU A 928 -9.36 -13.90 16.88
N ILE A 929 -8.04 -13.71 16.92
CA ILE A 929 -7.27 -13.68 18.17
C ILE A 929 -7.73 -12.50 19.03
N GLY A 930 -7.91 -11.32 18.43
CA GLY A 930 -8.49 -10.16 19.12
C GLY A 930 -9.90 -10.44 19.66
N GLN A 931 -10.75 -11.12 18.90
CA GLN A 931 -12.09 -11.53 19.34
C GLN A 931 -12.04 -12.47 20.55
N PHE A 932 -11.12 -13.44 20.55
CA PHE A 932 -10.93 -14.35 21.67
C PHE A 932 -10.51 -13.61 22.95
N VAL A 933 -9.51 -12.74 22.84
CA VAL A 933 -9.04 -11.91 23.97
C VAL A 933 -10.13 -10.96 24.45
N GLY A 934 -10.92 -10.41 23.52
CA GLY A 934 -12.07 -9.57 23.83
C GLY A 934 -13.16 -10.33 24.57
N ALA A 935 -13.48 -11.57 24.17
CA ALA A 935 -14.47 -12.40 24.84
C ALA A 935 -14.04 -12.76 26.28
N PHE A 936 -12.75 -13.08 26.48
CA PHE A 936 -12.19 -13.38 27.81
C PHE A 936 -12.32 -12.21 28.79
N ASN A 937 -12.19 -10.98 28.28
CA ASN A 937 -12.26 -9.75 29.06
C ASN A 937 -13.60 -8.99 28.91
N ASN A 938 -14.66 -9.65 28.45
CA ASN A 938 -15.94 -8.97 28.14
C ASN A 938 -16.77 -8.68 29.39
N PHE A 939 -16.31 -7.71 30.17
CA PHE A 939 -16.99 -7.23 31.38
C PHE A 939 -18.41 -6.73 31.07
N THR A 940 -18.58 -5.94 30.01
CA THR A 940 -19.83 -5.23 29.68
C THR A 940 -21.00 -6.18 29.48
N THR A 941 -20.82 -7.29 28.77
CA THR A 941 -21.91 -8.25 28.55
C THR A 941 -22.34 -8.90 29.86
N ILE A 942 -21.39 -9.34 30.69
CA ILE A 942 -21.71 -10.00 31.96
C ILE A 942 -22.35 -9.03 32.95
N SER A 943 -21.77 -7.83 33.14
CA SER A 943 -22.27 -6.88 34.13
C SER A 943 -23.65 -6.33 33.78
N LEU A 944 -23.89 -5.98 32.51
CA LEU A 944 -25.16 -5.40 32.10
C LEU A 944 -26.27 -6.44 31.92
N PHE A 945 -25.98 -7.64 31.40
CA PHE A 945 -27.01 -8.64 31.11
C PHE A 945 -27.36 -9.51 32.32
N THR A 946 -26.37 -10.16 32.95
CA THR A 946 -26.63 -11.06 34.08
C THR A 946 -26.25 -10.46 35.44
N GLY A 947 -25.42 -9.41 35.47
CA GLY A 947 -24.80 -8.94 36.72
C GLY A 947 -23.90 -9.99 37.37
N GLY A 948 -23.46 -11.00 36.62
CA GLY A 948 -22.72 -12.17 37.11
C GLY A 948 -23.59 -13.28 37.72
N GLY A 949 -24.90 -13.06 37.91
CA GLY A 949 -25.83 -14.02 38.50
C GLY A 949 -26.16 -15.24 37.62
N PRO A 950 -26.89 -16.24 38.16
CA PRO A 950 -27.36 -16.33 39.55
C PRO A 950 -26.26 -16.73 40.54
N ALA A 951 -26.50 -16.50 41.84
CA ALA A 951 -25.60 -16.92 42.92
C ALA A 951 -25.53 -18.45 43.04
N PHE A 952 -24.38 -18.96 43.51
CA PHE A 952 -24.28 -20.38 43.84
C PHE A 952 -25.07 -20.69 45.12
N ALA A 953 -25.64 -21.89 45.20
CA ALA A 953 -26.32 -22.37 46.42
C ALA A 953 -25.38 -22.41 47.64
N LYS A 954 -24.08 -22.61 47.41
CA LYS A 954 -23.00 -22.49 48.42
C LYS A 954 -21.97 -21.46 47.93
N PRO A 955 -22.19 -20.16 48.18
CA PRO A 955 -21.25 -19.12 47.79
C PRO A 955 -20.00 -19.18 48.67
N THR A 956 -18.83 -18.83 48.13
CA THR A 956 -17.64 -18.62 48.97
C THR A 956 -17.64 -17.20 49.54
N VAL A 957 -16.71 -16.94 50.47
CA VAL A 957 -16.51 -15.60 51.02
C VAL A 957 -16.12 -14.56 49.97
N PHE A 958 -15.72 -14.96 48.75
CA PHE A 958 -15.30 -14.04 47.68
C PHE A 958 -16.43 -13.58 46.75
N GLY A 959 -17.68 -13.99 47.02
CA GLY A 959 -18.87 -13.46 46.34
C GLY A 959 -18.96 -13.75 44.84
N GLU A 960 -18.31 -14.80 44.33
CA GLU A 960 -18.43 -15.19 42.94
C GLU A 960 -19.85 -15.69 42.62
N ALA A 961 -20.37 -15.30 41.45
CA ALA A 961 -21.64 -15.81 40.95
C ALA A 961 -21.45 -16.62 39.66
N SER A 962 -22.48 -17.36 39.26
CA SER A 962 -22.31 -18.46 38.31
C SER A 962 -21.97 -18.08 36.88
N THR A 963 -22.25 -16.83 36.46
CA THR A 963 -21.86 -16.30 35.15
C THR A 963 -20.69 -15.31 35.21
N ASP A 964 -20.10 -15.10 36.39
CA ASP A 964 -18.96 -14.20 36.52
C ASP A 964 -17.73 -14.74 35.80
N ILE A 965 -17.13 -13.88 34.99
CA ILE A 965 -15.82 -14.08 34.39
C ILE A 965 -14.75 -13.38 35.22
N VAL A 966 -13.48 -13.68 34.99
CA VAL A 966 -12.36 -13.16 35.82
C VAL A 966 -12.49 -11.65 36.08
N ILE A 967 -12.72 -10.85 35.03
CA ILE A 967 -12.79 -9.39 35.18
C ILE A 967 -14.06 -8.91 35.90
N SER A 968 -15.21 -9.59 35.75
CA SER A 968 -16.44 -9.20 36.46
C SER A 968 -16.39 -9.59 37.94
N TRP A 969 -15.76 -10.72 38.24
CA TRP A 969 -15.50 -11.15 39.61
C TRP A 969 -14.52 -10.22 40.33
N VAL A 970 -13.39 -9.87 39.69
CA VAL A 970 -12.45 -8.86 40.18
C VAL A 970 -13.15 -7.54 40.46
N TYR A 971 -13.98 -7.07 39.54
CA TYR A 971 -14.76 -5.84 39.75
C TYR A 971 -15.65 -5.94 41.00
N LYS A 972 -16.35 -7.07 41.18
CA LYS A 972 -17.14 -7.33 42.39
C LYS A 972 -16.30 -7.36 43.67
N MET A 973 -15.05 -7.81 43.64
CA MET A 973 -14.19 -7.70 44.82
C MET A 973 -13.89 -6.25 45.18
N THR A 974 -13.76 -5.36 44.19
CA THR A 974 -13.46 -3.95 44.45
C THR A 974 -14.67 -3.11 44.85
N THR A 975 -15.86 -3.46 44.34
CA THR A 975 -17.08 -2.65 44.53
C THR A 975 -18.17 -3.35 45.35
N GLY A 976 -17.98 -4.63 45.67
CA GLY A 976 -18.99 -5.48 46.30
C GLY A 976 -19.04 -5.35 47.82
N VAL A 977 -19.92 -6.15 48.42
CA VAL A 977 -20.20 -6.17 49.86
C VAL A 977 -19.07 -6.86 50.63
N VAL A 978 -18.39 -7.83 50.02
CA VAL A 978 -17.25 -8.52 50.63
C VAL A 978 -16.02 -7.63 50.51
N LYS A 979 -15.54 -7.14 51.66
CA LYS A 979 -14.32 -6.35 51.76
C LYS A 979 -13.33 -7.00 52.72
N PHE A 980 -12.07 -7.05 52.32
CA PHE A 980 -10.95 -7.40 53.20
C PHE A 980 -9.89 -6.31 53.09
N GLU A 981 -8.96 -6.28 54.04
CA GLU A 981 -8.02 -5.16 54.28
C GLU A 981 -7.42 -4.52 53.02
N SER A 982 -6.91 -5.33 52.09
CA SER A 982 -6.28 -4.90 50.82
C SER A 982 -6.96 -5.50 49.58
N ASP A 983 -8.29 -5.54 49.60
CA ASP A 983 -9.15 -6.07 48.52
C ASP A 983 -8.85 -5.48 47.14
N GLN A 984 -8.68 -4.16 47.03
CA GLN A 984 -8.40 -3.50 45.74
C GLN A 984 -7.01 -3.83 45.19
N ALA A 985 -5.98 -3.87 46.04
CA ALA A 985 -4.64 -4.28 45.65
C ALA A 985 -4.59 -5.76 45.23
N PHE A 986 -5.32 -6.63 45.91
CA PHE A 986 -5.44 -8.04 45.53
C PHE A 986 -6.19 -8.20 44.19
N ALA A 987 -7.27 -7.44 43.99
CA ALA A 987 -8.00 -7.39 42.72
C ALA A 987 -7.11 -6.88 41.57
N ALA A 988 -6.24 -5.90 41.83
CA ALA A 988 -5.25 -5.43 40.86
C ALA A 988 -4.20 -6.52 40.52
N ALA A 989 -3.77 -7.32 41.50
CA ALA A 989 -2.90 -8.48 41.27
C ALA A 989 -3.58 -9.53 40.38
N LEU A 990 -4.84 -9.87 40.68
CA LEU A 990 -5.67 -10.77 39.86
C LEU A 990 -5.83 -10.26 38.42
N THR A 991 -6.12 -8.97 38.26
CA THR A 991 -6.23 -8.32 36.95
C THR A 991 -4.92 -8.41 36.17
N THR A 992 -3.80 -8.19 36.85
CA THR A 992 -2.46 -8.28 36.26
C THR A 992 -2.17 -9.69 35.76
N LEU A 993 -2.48 -10.73 36.55
CA LEU A 993 -2.34 -12.12 36.12
C LEU A 993 -3.24 -12.47 34.93
N ALA A 994 -4.50 -12.02 34.96
CA ALA A 994 -5.45 -12.21 33.85
C ALA A 994 -4.99 -11.51 32.57
N ALA A 995 -4.41 -10.31 32.70
CA ALA A 995 -3.83 -9.56 31.59
C ALA A 995 -2.59 -10.27 31.04
N ILE A 996 -1.67 -10.75 31.88
CA ILE A 996 -0.49 -11.52 31.45
C ILE A 996 -0.92 -12.77 30.68
N LEU A 997 -1.91 -13.51 31.17
CA LEU A 997 -2.45 -14.67 30.49
C LEU A 997 -3.04 -14.29 29.12
N SER A 998 -3.86 -13.25 29.07
CA SER A 998 -4.46 -12.73 27.84
C SER A 998 -3.41 -12.32 26.81
N VAL A 999 -2.39 -11.56 27.25
CA VAL A 999 -1.28 -11.10 26.40
C VAL A 999 -0.44 -12.27 25.92
N ALA A 1000 -0.13 -13.25 26.76
CA ALA A 1000 0.64 -14.44 26.37
C ALA A 1000 -0.07 -15.25 25.28
N VAL A 1001 -1.38 -15.47 25.44
CA VAL A 1001 -2.21 -16.15 24.43
C VAL A 1001 -2.27 -15.35 23.13
N ALA A 1002 -2.49 -14.03 23.23
CA ALA A 1002 -2.52 -13.14 22.08
C ALA A 1002 -1.18 -13.15 21.34
N ALA A 1003 -0.07 -12.92 22.04
CA ALA A 1003 1.28 -12.88 21.49
C ALA A 1003 1.63 -14.17 20.77
N ARG A 1004 1.36 -15.33 21.40
CA ARG A 1004 1.57 -16.65 20.77
C ARG A 1004 0.73 -16.79 19.50
N GLY A 1005 -0.53 -16.36 19.53
CA GLY A 1005 -1.41 -16.35 18.37
C GLY A 1005 -0.88 -15.48 17.22
N PHE A 1006 -0.50 -14.24 17.53
CA PHE A 1006 0.03 -13.29 16.56
C PHE A 1006 1.33 -13.78 15.93
N ILE A 1007 2.30 -14.22 16.75
CA ILE A 1007 3.58 -14.78 16.28
C ILE A 1007 3.32 -15.94 15.31
N LYS A 1008 2.46 -16.89 15.69
CA LYS A 1008 2.14 -18.04 14.83
C LYS A 1008 1.42 -17.63 13.54
N SER A 1009 0.56 -16.62 13.59
CA SER A 1009 -0.13 -16.10 12.41
C SER A 1009 0.82 -15.43 11.41
N MET A 1010 1.82 -14.67 11.90
CA MET A 1010 2.84 -14.06 11.07
C MET A 1010 3.70 -15.12 10.37
N THR A 1011 4.16 -16.14 11.11
CA THR A 1011 4.98 -17.24 10.54
C THR A 1011 4.28 -18.10 9.48
N ARG A 1012 2.94 -18.03 9.38
CA ARG A 1012 2.17 -18.75 8.35
C ARG A 1012 1.88 -17.89 7.11
N ARG A 1013 2.06 -16.58 7.23
CA ARG A 1013 1.83 -15.61 6.16
C ARG A 1013 3.09 -15.39 5.32
N ASP A 1014 4.25 -15.45 5.98
CA ASP A 1014 5.58 -15.55 5.37
C ASP A 1014 5.84 -16.97 4.86
#